data_AF-A0A9W7APT4-F1
#
_entry.id   AF-A0A9W7APT4-F1
#
_cell.length_a   1.000
_cell.length_b   1.000
_cell.length_c   1.000
_cell.angle_alpha   90.00
_cell.angle_beta   90.00
_cell.angle_gamma   90.00
#
_symmetry.space_group_name_H-M   'P 1'
#
loop_
_entity.id
_entity.type
_entity.pdbx_description
1 polymer ?
#
loop_
_entity_poly.entity_id
_entity_poly.type
_entity_poly.pdbx_seq_one_letter_code
_entity_poly.pdbx_strand_id
1 'polypeptide(L)'
;MAAHCIVIAIALELGFVIGALELSALRRVLLVLRLLQFSPPPLASAFIILNSNTVTIEKSPSNTCPDQYVTSCPSLTTLIPSTLSLTTSRAYAGGGNSVRSSSELSSLLDSQTSTSSIPLLRYPSTNDNDSPYLPNSIYPSELGWTNDAFNRSDNDAYIPGSTPTSSNMNCPKNVSSISGPPYHAVISLENFYFSPQTSLDVENLQSEFNAIYEYHEYLHTKRLPFEMNVIHPFESGVELGNPMWEEALEEAIGVYEDEGWTPNPPVPDSVRNLPTFPSNEKIYYASLYLLECISHFNTEVKLISENCPFSMVDVGFASALAAGDVALKQIALILKEKNKEVGGGVEGVLNGWVEKSGDMIESLWDEGSKKYSNRISTNANTTHFMTTSNVATDFFPPFGLYSSVRAASTVIDNKEMLNSRLDSLVFNLLEEFGDDSFACGVMPIPGSGCKSIHRNRDGEIDPFINWVAARGFEMQNAKGVGHWIRNSTIDLVCGQPFSENWGECDELFPRHFNYDTGAPLPGVCKNASAVTAAAFVNLVFQDPVLSFESAPPLNTTWVLVIIVAELVVAFSIGIMCTVFSVNLFKKLRKDKTEHAEDSMFDNIRNDQLEQLGLVGWEGGLGEGGIKDGSDTEANEDEIGSSWSAIKSFVKVLW
;
A
#
# COMPACT_ATOMS: atom_id res chain seq x y z
N MET A 1 44.25 -28.31 -18.40
CA MET A 1 42.81 -28.47 -18.69
C MET A 1 42.03 -29.04 -17.51
N ALA A 2 42.30 -30.26 -17.02
CA ALA A 2 41.53 -30.86 -15.90
C ALA A 2 41.53 -30.01 -14.61
N ALA A 3 42.68 -29.42 -14.24
CA ALA A 3 42.77 -28.50 -13.10
C ALA A 3 41.99 -27.18 -13.31
N HIS A 4 41.85 -26.71 -14.55
CA HIS A 4 41.03 -25.52 -14.85
C HIS A 4 39.53 -25.83 -14.76
N CYS A 5 39.07 -27.03 -15.15
CA CYS A 5 37.66 -27.39 -15.04
C CYS A 5 37.19 -27.52 -13.58
N ILE A 6 38.04 -28.03 -12.68
CA ILE A 6 37.70 -28.17 -11.25
C ILE A 6 37.62 -26.79 -10.57
N VAL A 7 38.55 -25.88 -10.88
CA VAL A 7 38.53 -24.51 -10.36
C VAL A 7 37.31 -23.73 -10.87
N ILE A 8 36.89 -23.94 -12.13
CA ILE A 8 35.68 -23.32 -12.69
C ILE A 8 34.40 -23.86 -12.02
N ALA A 9 34.32 -25.17 -11.75
CA ALA A 9 33.15 -25.75 -11.08
C ALA A 9 32.99 -25.27 -9.63
N ILE A 10 34.09 -25.19 -8.87
CA ILE A 10 34.09 -24.67 -7.49
C ILE A 10 33.80 -23.16 -7.46
N ALA A 11 34.32 -22.40 -8.42
CA ALA A 11 34.03 -20.97 -8.56
C ALA A 11 32.57 -20.70 -8.97
N LEU A 12 31.95 -21.57 -9.76
CA LEU A 12 30.54 -21.46 -10.13
C LEU A 12 29.61 -21.77 -8.95
N GLU A 13 29.91 -22.76 -8.10
CA GLU A 13 29.10 -23.04 -6.90
C GLU A 13 29.29 -21.99 -5.79
N LEU A 14 30.52 -21.56 -5.51
CA LEU A 14 30.78 -20.49 -4.53
C LEU A 14 30.22 -19.14 -5.00
N GLY A 15 30.27 -18.85 -6.30
CA GLY A 15 29.65 -17.67 -6.90
C GLY A 15 28.13 -17.66 -6.80
N PHE A 16 27.48 -18.84 -6.83
CA PHE A 16 26.02 -18.95 -6.72
C PHE A 16 25.54 -18.72 -5.29
N VAL A 17 26.25 -19.26 -4.28
CA VAL A 17 25.86 -19.15 -2.87
C VAL A 17 26.19 -17.77 -2.29
N ILE A 18 27.37 -17.20 -2.63
CA ILE A 18 27.74 -15.84 -2.22
C ILE A 18 26.90 -14.81 -3.00
N GLY A 19 26.61 -15.07 -4.28
CA GLY A 19 25.73 -14.24 -5.09
C GLY A 19 24.32 -14.14 -4.52
N ALA A 20 23.71 -15.23 -4.06
CA ALA A 20 22.34 -15.18 -3.54
C ALA A 20 22.18 -14.38 -2.23
N LEU A 21 23.18 -14.42 -1.33
CA LEU A 21 23.16 -13.68 -0.06
C LEU A 21 23.51 -12.20 -0.24
N GLU A 22 24.50 -11.86 -1.09
CA GLU A 22 24.81 -10.47 -1.40
C GLU A 22 23.77 -9.81 -2.32
N LEU A 23 23.10 -10.53 -3.23
CA LEU A 23 22.13 -9.93 -4.14
C LEU A 23 20.94 -9.29 -3.43
N SER A 24 20.54 -9.74 -2.24
CA SER A 24 19.40 -9.12 -1.54
C SER A 24 19.77 -7.76 -0.94
N ALA A 25 20.94 -7.66 -0.31
CA ALA A 25 21.47 -6.40 0.22
C ALA A 25 21.89 -5.46 -0.92
N LEU A 26 22.54 -5.99 -1.95
CA LEU A 26 22.90 -5.25 -3.16
C LEU A 26 21.65 -4.79 -3.93
N ARG A 27 20.56 -5.58 -3.98
CA ARG A 27 19.26 -5.14 -4.55
C ARG A 27 18.67 -4.00 -3.74
N ARG A 28 18.72 -4.03 -2.41
CA ARG A 28 18.21 -2.91 -1.58
C ARG A 28 19.02 -1.64 -1.82
N VAL A 29 20.35 -1.75 -1.85
CA VAL A 29 21.25 -0.61 -2.13
C VAL A 29 21.11 -0.13 -3.59
N LEU A 30 20.96 -1.04 -4.56
CA LEU A 30 20.72 -0.71 -5.98
C LEU A 30 19.31 -0.16 -6.23
N LEU A 31 18.30 -0.56 -5.46
CA LEU A 31 16.95 0.01 -5.54
C LEU A 31 16.99 1.44 -5.00
N VAL A 32 17.61 1.68 -3.85
CA VAL A 32 17.82 3.03 -3.31
C VAL A 32 18.66 3.87 -4.26
N LEU A 33 19.75 3.34 -4.81
CA LEU A 33 20.57 4.04 -5.79
C LEU A 33 19.84 4.25 -7.13
N ARG A 34 19.00 3.32 -7.60
CA ARG A 34 18.17 3.51 -8.80
C ARG A 34 17.06 4.54 -8.57
N LEU A 35 16.42 4.52 -7.41
CA LEU A 35 15.44 5.54 -7.03
C LEU A 35 16.13 6.91 -6.93
N LEU A 36 17.36 6.98 -6.42
CA LEU A 36 18.11 8.24 -6.33
C LEU A 36 18.77 8.70 -7.64
N GLN A 37 19.09 7.78 -8.56
CA GLN A 37 19.78 8.11 -9.83
C GLN A 37 18.87 8.15 -11.06
N PHE A 38 17.69 7.55 -11.01
CA PHE A 38 16.79 7.41 -12.17
C PHE A 38 15.31 7.68 -11.89
N SER A 39 14.89 7.93 -10.64
CA SER A 39 13.54 8.46 -10.44
C SER A 39 13.49 9.92 -10.89
N PRO A 40 12.39 10.34 -11.53
CA PRO A 40 12.20 11.76 -11.77
C PRO A 40 12.24 12.49 -10.41
N PRO A 41 12.89 13.66 -10.31
CA PRO A 41 13.04 14.43 -9.06
C PRO A 41 11.79 14.47 -8.15
N PRO A 42 10.57 14.66 -8.68
CA PRO A 42 9.35 14.80 -7.87
C PRO A 42 9.05 13.57 -7.01
N LEU A 43 9.33 12.38 -7.54
CA LEU A 43 9.04 11.13 -6.85
C LEU A 43 9.99 10.93 -5.68
N ALA A 44 11.27 11.31 -5.85
CA ALA A 44 12.25 11.25 -4.78
C ALA A 44 11.85 12.19 -3.62
N SER A 45 11.40 13.40 -3.93
CA SER A 45 10.97 14.36 -2.93
C SER A 45 9.70 13.97 -2.20
N ALA A 46 8.73 13.36 -2.88
CA ALA A 46 7.57 12.78 -2.22
C ALA A 46 7.98 11.72 -1.18
N PHE A 47 8.89 10.80 -1.53
CA PHE A 47 9.43 9.82 -0.58
C PHE A 47 10.28 10.46 0.53
N ILE A 48 11.01 11.54 0.25
CA ILE A 48 11.73 12.31 1.28
C ILE A 48 10.73 12.83 2.32
N ILE A 49 9.58 13.38 1.90
CA ILE A 49 8.53 13.85 2.81
C ILE A 49 7.93 12.71 3.64
N LEU A 50 7.61 11.58 2.99
CA LEU A 50 7.08 10.41 3.71
C LEU A 50 8.06 9.90 4.77
N ASN A 51 9.35 9.85 4.43
CA ASN A 51 10.39 9.40 5.34
C ASN A 51 10.72 10.46 6.41
N SER A 52 10.69 11.76 6.10
CA SER A 52 10.93 12.83 7.09
C SER A 52 9.79 12.93 8.10
N ASN A 53 8.57 12.56 7.69
CA ASN A 53 7.40 12.54 8.55
C ASN A 53 7.23 11.20 9.29
N THR A 54 8.16 10.25 9.10
CA THR A 54 8.20 9.01 9.86
C THR A 54 8.69 9.30 11.28
N VAL A 55 7.85 9.01 12.27
CA VAL A 55 8.22 9.08 13.67
C VAL A 55 8.56 7.68 14.14
N THR A 56 9.71 7.54 14.82
CA THR A 56 10.10 6.30 15.49
C THR A 56 9.77 6.40 16.97
N ILE A 57 8.95 5.50 17.51
CA ILE A 57 8.74 5.40 18.96
C ILE A 57 9.82 4.47 19.52
N GLU A 58 10.53 4.92 20.55
CA GLU A 58 11.49 4.06 21.25
C GLU A 58 10.76 2.85 21.86
N LYS A 59 11.21 1.63 21.53
CA LYS A 59 10.68 0.40 22.10
C LYS A 59 10.74 0.46 23.63
N SER A 60 9.58 0.46 24.27
CA SER A 60 9.50 -0.12 25.60
C SER A 60 9.83 -1.62 25.46
N PRO A 61 10.64 -2.24 26.35
CA PRO A 61 11.04 -3.64 26.27
C PRO A 61 9.87 -4.65 26.20
N SER A 62 8.67 -4.23 26.58
CA SER A 62 7.44 -5.03 26.49
C SER A 62 6.69 -4.86 25.16
N ASN A 63 7.02 -3.84 24.36
CA ASN A 63 6.18 -3.30 23.30
C ASN A 63 6.45 -3.95 21.95
N THR A 64 5.43 -4.61 21.38
CA THR A 64 5.47 -5.31 20.09
C THR A 64 4.99 -4.46 18.93
N CYS A 65 4.60 -3.21 19.17
CA CYS A 65 4.02 -2.40 18.10
C CYS A 65 5.08 -1.92 17.12
N PRO A 66 4.69 -1.75 15.85
CA PRO A 66 5.61 -1.31 14.82
C PRO A 66 6.28 0.01 15.23
N ASP A 67 7.60 0.01 15.08
CA ASP A 67 8.49 1.06 15.62
C ASP A 67 8.30 2.41 14.93
N GLN A 68 7.60 2.45 13.81
CA GLN A 68 7.58 3.57 12.89
C GLN A 68 6.22 3.76 12.24
N TYR A 69 5.70 4.99 12.27
CA TYR A 69 4.51 5.40 11.52
C TYR A 69 4.76 6.74 10.83
N VAL A 70 4.06 6.97 9.71
CA VAL A 70 4.07 8.27 9.04
C VAL A 70 3.03 9.20 9.67
N THR A 71 3.46 10.38 10.08
CA THR A 71 2.58 11.47 10.58
C THR A 71 2.17 12.40 9.45
N SER A 72 1.09 13.17 9.62
CA SER A 72 0.60 14.08 8.58
C SER A 72 1.67 15.09 8.15
N CYS A 73 2.42 15.62 9.13
CA CYS A 73 3.56 16.51 8.94
C CYS A 73 4.31 16.70 10.27
N PRO A 74 5.50 17.33 10.26
CA PRO A 74 6.30 17.52 11.48
C PRO A 74 5.61 18.38 12.56
N SER A 75 4.60 19.17 12.18
CA SER A 75 3.79 19.99 13.11
C SER A 75 2.59 19.25 13.71
N LEU A 76 2.26 18.05 13.20
CA LEU A 76 1.13 17.22 13.63
C LEU A 76 1.60 15.78 13.89
N THR A 77 2.54 15.62 14.83
CA THR A 77 3.11 14.31 15.17
C THR A 77 2.23 13.47 16.10
N THR A 78 1.23 14.09 16.70
CA THR A 78 0.38 13.53 17.77
C THR A 78 -0.92 12.93 17.24
N LEU A 79 -1.11 12.96 15.92
CA LEU A 79 -2.32 12.49 15.25
C LEU A 79 -1.95 11.72 13.98
N ILE A 80 -2.50 10.52 13.84
CA ILE A 80 -2.33 9.68 12.65
C ILE A 80 -3.71 9.30 12.12
N PRO A 81 -4.18 9.94 11.04
CA PRO A 81 -5.41 9.52 10.36
C PRO A 81 -5.26 8.16 9.70
N SER A 82 -6.31 7.34 9.71
CA SER A 82 -6.30 6.02 9.06
C SER A 82 -6.14 6.11 7.55
N THR A 83 -6.73 7.13 6.92
CA THR A 83 -6.55 7.42 5.49
C THR A 83 -5.10 7.73 5.13
N LEU A 84 -4.34 8.40 6.01
CA LEU A 84 -2.92 8.62 5.85
C LEU A 84 -2.17 7.28 5.85
N SER A 85 -2.38 6.42 6.85
CA SER A 85 -1.67 5.14 6.94
C SER A 85 -1.97 4.21 5.76
N LEU A 86 -3.21 4.23 5.27
CA LEU A 86 -3.62 3.46 4.08
C LEU A 86 -2.92 3.97 2.82
N THR A 87 -2.91 5.29 2.60
CA THR A 87 -2.28 5.89 1.42
C THR A 87 -0.76 5.76 1.44
N THR A 88 -0.11 5.91 2.59
CA THR A 88 1.34 5.76 2.75
C THR A 88 1.77 4.32 2.63
N SER A 89 1.01 3.38 3.22
CA SER A 89 1.25 1.95 3.09
C SER A 89 1.29 1.55 1.61
N ARG A 90 0.30 2.00 0.85
CA ARG A 90 0.24 1.75 -0.60
C ARG A 90 1.39 2.42 -1.37
N ALA A 91 1.71 3.68 -1.04
CA ALA A 91 2.81 4.41 -1.68
C ALA A 91 4.15 3.69 -1.49
N TYR A 92 4.42 3.15 -0.28
CA TYR A 92 5.59 2.33 -0.03
C TYR A 92 5.59 1.01 -0.80
N ALA A 93 4.43 0.37 -0.95
CA ALA A 93 4.30 -0.85 -1.75
C ALA A 93 4.64 -0.58 -3.22
N GLY A 94 4.05 0.46 -3.82
CA GLY A 94 4.34 0.90 -5.18
C GLY A 94 5.80 1.31 -5.39
N GLY A 95 6.44 1.87 -4.36
CA GLY A 95 7.88 2.15 -4.31
C GLY A 95 8.79 0.93 -4.14
N GLY A 96 8.23 -0.28 -4.05
CA GLY A 96 8.98 -1.53 -3.87
C GLY A 96 9.45 -1.82 -2.45
N ASN A 97 8.86 -1.16 -1.44
CA ASN A 97 9.16 -1.37 -0.03
C ASN A 97 7.98 -2.05 0.70
N SER A 98 7.74 -3.33 0.38
CA SER A 98 6.64 -4.11 0.95
C SER A 98 6.72 -4.28 2.47
N VAL A 99 7.93 -4.32 3.04
CA VAL A 99 8.13 -4.41 4.50
C VAL A 99 7.61 -3.15 5.20
N ARG A 100 7.98 -1.96 4.71
CA ARG A 100 7.49 -0.69 5.26
C ARG A 100 5.98 -0.55 5.05
N SER A 101 5.49 -0.94 3.88
CA SER A 101 4.06 -0.96 3.54
C SER A 101 3.24 -1.79 4.53
N SER A 102 3.61 -3.06 4.74
CA SER A 102 2.90 -3.94 5.68
C SER A 102 3.05 -3.45 7.13
N SER A 103 4.21 -2.88 7.51
CA SER A 103 4.37 -2.28 8.84
C SER A 103 3.40 -1.12 9.09
N GLU A 104 3.15 -0.25 8.10
CA GLU A 104 2.18 0.86 8.23
C GLU A 104 0.74 0.34 8.34
N LEU A 105 0.38 -0.66 7.51
CA LEU A 105 -0.96 -1.24 7.52
C LEU A 105 -1.23 -2.01 8.82
N SER A 106 -0.31 -2.90 9.22
CA SER A 106 -0.41 -3.64 10.48
C SER A 106 -0.49 -2.70 11.68
N SER A 107 0.27 -1.59 11.69
CA SER A 107 0.14 -0.57 12.75
C SER A 107 -1.29 -0.04 12.90
N LEU A 108 -1.97 0.18 11.77
CA LEU A 108 -3.35 0.64 11.76
C LEU A 108 -4.30 -0.47 12.23
N LEU A 109 -4.14 -1.70 11.73
CA LEU A 109 -4.98 -2.83 12.14
C LEU A 109 -4.79 -3.18 13.63
N ASP A 110 -3.58 -3.02 14.17
CA ASP A 110 -3.27 -3.20 15.59
C ASP A 110 -3.88 -2.10 16.50
N SER A 111 -4.60 -1.13 15.93
CA SER A 111 -5.39 -0.14 16.69
C SER A 111 -6.89 -0.45 16.69
N GLN A 112 -7.28 -1.60 16.12
CA GLN A 112 -8.66 -2.07 16.14
C GLN A 112 -9.17 -2.17 17.59
N THR A 113 -10.38 -1.66 17.80
CA THR A 113 -11.01 -1.57 19.11
C THR A 113 -11.56 -2.92 19.57
N SER A 114 -12.01 -2.99 20.82
CA SER A 114 -12.67 -4.17 21.35
C SER A 114 -14.01 -4.52 20.68
N THR A 115 -14.61 -3.57 19.95
CA THR A 115 -15.83 -3.78 19.17
C THR A 115 -15.53 -4.15 17.72
N SER A 116 -14.26 -4.43 17.42
CA SER A 116 -13.73 -4.68 16.08
C SER A 116 -13.82 -3.49 15.13
N SER A 117 -14.12 -2.28 15.61
CA SER A 117 -14.03 -1.07 14.79
C SER A 117 -12.57 -0.67 14.56
N ILE A 118 -12.23 -0.23 13.34
CA ILE A 118 -10.94 0.40 13.07
C ILE A 118 -11.12 1.91 13.20
N PRO A 119 -10.40 2.58 14.11
CA PRO A 119 -10.62 3.99 14.42
C PRO A 119 -10.28 4.89 13.23
N LEU A 120 -10.89 6.07 13.18
CA LEU A 120 -10.53 7.13 12.23
C LEU A 120 -9.14 7.72 12.53
N LEU A 121 -8.82 7.90 13.82
CA LEU A 121 -7.62 8.60 14.30
C LEU A 121 -6.90 7.77 15.37
N ARG A 122 -5.57 7.84 15.35
CA ARG A 122 -4.69 7.22 16.35
C ARG A 122 -3.77 8.28 16.96
N TYR A 123 -3.57 8.21 18.28
CA TYR A 123 -2.80 9.17 19.05
C TYR A 123 -1.55 8.48 19.63
N PRO A 124 -0.40 8.54 18.95
CA PRO A 124 0.79 7.76 19.30
C PRO A 124 1.45 8.15 20.62
N SER A 125 1.27 9.39 21.07
CA SER A 125 1.75 9.88 22.36
C SER A 125 0.64 10.66 23.03
N THR A 126 0.48 10.48 24.34
CA THR A 126 -0.36 11.38 25.11
C THR A 126 0.24 12.78 25.04
N ASN A 127 -0.57 13.76 24.64
CA ASN A 127 -0.12 15.13 24.82
C ASN A 127 -0.15 15.40 26.32
N ASP A 128 0.98 15.77 26.93
CA ASP A 128 1.04 16.23 28.33
C ASP A 128 0.18 17.50 28.58
N ASN A 129 -0.43 18.05 27.53
CA ASN A 129 -1.37 19.15 27.62
C ASN A 129 -2.77 18.58 27.89
N ASP A 130 -3.34 18.92 29.05
CA ASP A 130 -4.73 18.66 29.47
C ASP A 130 -5.82 19.35 28.59
N SER A 131 -5.51 19.66 27.33
CA SER A 131 -6.41 20.32 26.38
C SER A 131 -7.21 19.28 25.58
N PRO A 132 -8.55 19.41 25.47
CA PRO A 132 -9.37 18.57 24.59
C PRO A 132 -9.22 18.93 23.11
N TYR A 133 -8.49 20.00 22.81
CA TYR A 133 -8.20 20.44 21.44
C TYR A 133 -6.74 20.18 21.08
N LEU A 134 -6.52 19.66 19.87
CA LEU A 134 -5.20 19.65 19.26
C LEU A 134 -4.90 21.03 18.65
N PRO A 135 -3.77 21.66 19.00
CA PRO A 135 -3.34 22.87 18.32
C PRO A 135 -3.22 22.62 16.82
N ASN A 136 -3.80 23.51 16.02
CA ASN A 136 -3.75 23.42 14.56
C ASN A 136 -4.37 22.11 14.02
N SER A 137 -5.48 21.64 14.60
CA SER A 137 -6.27 20.58 14.00
C SER A 137 -7.75 20.84 14.24
N ILE A 138 -8.60 20.48 13.28
CA ILE A 138 -10.06 20.44 13.49
C ILE A 138 -10.47 19.21 14.33
N TYR A 139 -9.56 18.26 14.53
CA TYR A 139 -9.85 17.10 15.36
C TYR A 139 -9.62 17.42 16.84
N PRO A 140 -10.47 16.89 17.73
CA PRO A 140 -10.17 16.93 19.15
C PRO A 140 -8.90 16.13 19.45
N SER A 141 -8.27 16.46 20.58
CA SER A 141 -7.22 15.64 21.16
C SER A 141 -7.79 14.32 21.67
N GLU A 142 -6.91 13.39 22.04
CA GLU A 142 -7.30 12.16 22.71
C GLU A 142 -8.27 12.38 23.89
N LEU A 143 -8.11 13.50 24.63
CA LEU A 143 -9.00 13.85 25.73
C LEU A 143 -10.38 14.20 25.20
N GLY A 144 -10.50 14.95 24.10
CA GLY A 144 -11.79 15.33 23.52
C GLY A 144 -12.63 14.17 22.97
N TRP A 145 -12.16 12.92 23.03
CA TRP A 145 -12.98 11.74 22.73
C TRP A 145 -13.59 11.09 23.98
N THR A 146 -13.28 11.60 25.18
CA THR A 146 -13.81 11.08 26.44
C THR A 146 -15.01 11.91 26.93
N ASN A 147 -15.95 11.27 27.63
CA ASN A 147 -17.08 11.95 28.28
C ASN A 147 -16.61 13.10 29.21
N ASP A 148 -15.43 12.94 29.83
CA ASP A 148 -14.90 13.86 30.85
C ASP A 148 -14.32 15.16 30.27
N ALA A 149 -14.03 15.21 28.97
CA ALA A 149 -13.36 16.37 28.37
C ALA A 149 -14.28 17.58 28.16
N PHE A 150 -15.56 17.33 27.87
CA PHE A 150 -16.52 18.40 27.59
C PHE A 150 -17.51 18.65 28.74
N ASN A 151 -17.60 17.73 29.70
CA ASN A 151 -18.49 17.84 30.85
C ASN A 151 -17.73 17.69 32.18
N ARG A 152 -16.91 18.70 32.52
CA ARG A 152 -16.09 18.71 33.74
C ARG A 152 -16.90 19.07 35.00
N SER A 153 -17.97 18.34 35.28
CA SER A 153 -18.61 18.35 36.60
C SER A 153 -18.76 16.90 37.10
N ASP A 154 -18.00 16.59 38.15
CA ASP A 154 -18.05 15.38 38.99
C ASP A 154 -17.27 14.11 38.55
N ASN A 155 -15.99 14.09 38.96
CA ASN A 155 -15.22 13.03 39.66
C ASN A 155 -15.35 11.51 39.39
N ASP A 156 -16.14 11.02 38.46
CA ASP A 156 -16.12 9.59 38.09
C ASP A 156 -15.31 9.40 36.81
N ALA A 157 -13.99 9.23 36.98
CA ALA A 157 -13.01 9.08 35.90
C ALA A 157 -13.44 8.02 34.87
N TYR A 158 -13.91 8.50 33.72
CA TYR A 158 -14.18 7.68 32.54
C TYR A 158 -12.87 7.44 31.79
N ILE A 159 -12.51 6.16 31.68
CA ILE A 159 -11.34 5.68 30.93
C ILE A 159 -11.73 5.66 29.44
N PRO A 160 -10.88 6.15 28.51
CA PRO A 160 -11.20 6.22 27.08
C PRO A 160 -11.85 4.94 26.54
N GLY A 161 -12.88 5.13 25.73
CA GLY A 161 -13.71 4.07 25.17
C GLY A 161 -12.87 2.99 24.48
N SER A 162 -13.16 1.73 24.86
CA SER A 162 -12.49 0.50 24.46
C SER A 162 -10.99 0.44 24.74
N THR A 163 -10.64 -0.16 25.89
CA THR A 163 -9.32 -0.79 25.99
C THR A 163 -9.17 -1.77 24.82
N PRO A 164 -8.06 -1.74 24.07
CA PRO A 164 -7.79 -2.72 23.02
C PRO A 164 -8.05 -4.14 23.56
N THR A 165 -8.71 -4.99 22.78
CA THR A 165 -9.23 -6.31 23.19
C THR A 165 -8.17 -7.26 23.71
N SER A 166 -6.89 -7.02 23.43
CA SER A 166 -5.81 -7.88 23.89
C SER A 166 -5.03 -7.24 25.04
N SER A 167 -4.89 -7.99 26.14
CA SER A 167 -3.94 -7.72 27.23
C SER A 167 -2.47 -7.70 26.78
N ASN A 168 -2.22 -7.90 25.48
CA ASN A 168 -0.91 -7.88 24.84
C ASN A 168 -0.72 -6.67 23.91
N MET A 169 -1.71 -5.78 23.75
CA MET A 169 -1.62 -4.67 22.81
C MET A 169 -0.90 -3.49 23.43
N ASN A 170 0.22 -3.17 22.82
CA ASN A 170 1.18 -2.19 23.26
C ASN A 170 1.21 -0.98 22.27
N CYS A 171 0.15 -0.87 21.47
CA CYS A 171 -0.06 0.11 20.39
C CYS A 171 -0.72 1.38 20.95
N PRO A 172 -0.83 2.47 20.16
CA PRO A 172 -1.44 3.71 20.64
C PRO A 172 -2.74 3.41 21.38
N LYS A 173 -2.73 3.60 22.70
CA LYS A 173 -3.87 3.26 23.57
C LYS A 173 -5.05 4.20 23.34
N ASN A 174 -4.76 5.33 22.71
CA ASN A 174 -5.67 6.43 22.49
C ASN A 174 -6.02 6.45 21.01
N VAL A 175 -7.28 6.14 20.73
CA VAL A 175 -7.87 6.09 19.40
C VAL A 175 -9.21 6.83 19.42
N SER A 176 -9.66 7.33 18.28
CA SER A 176 -11.00 7.91 18.18
C SER A 176 -12.08 6.84 18.37
N SER A 177 -13.21 7.22 18.96
CA SER A 177 -14.39 6.32 19.12
C SER A 177 -15.19 6.10 17.83
N ILE A 178 -14.89 6.86 16.78
CA ILE A 178 -15.51 6.76 15.45
C ILE A 178 -14.59 6.05 14.46
N SER A 179 -15.17 5.49 13.40
CA SER A 179 -14.48 4.60 12.46
C SER A 179 -14.01 5.32 11.19
N GLY A 180 -12.92 4.83 10.59
CA GLY A 180 -12.44 5.32 9.29
C GLY A 180 -13.07 4.60 8.09
N PRO A 181 -13.14 5.20 6.90
CA PRO A 181 -13.62 4.53 5.69
C PRO A 181 -12.91 3.18 5.41
N PRO A 182 -13.64 2.11 5.03
CA PRO A 182 -13.12 0.73 4.98
C PRO A 182 -12.27 0.40 3.73
N TYR A 183 -11.28 1.23 3.39
CA TYR A 183 -10.34 0.96 2.29
C TYR A 183 -9.30 -0.15 2.62
N HIS A 184 -9.24 -0.64 3.86
CA HIS A 184 -8.22 -1.56 4.36
C HIS A 184 -8.05 -2.81 3.50
N ALA A 185 -9.14 -3.49 3.12
CA ALA A 185 -9.08 -4.70 2.31
C ALA A 185 -8.51 -4.43 0.91
N VAL A 186 -8.89 -3.31 0.29
CA VAL A 186 -8.39 -2.91 -1.04
C VAL A 186 -6.89 -2.66 -0.98
N ILE A 187 -6.44 -1.89 0.02
CA ILE A 187 -5.03 -1.57 0.19
C ILE A 187 -4.20 -2.81 0.54
N SER A 188 -4.69 -3.69 1.42
CA SER A 188 -4.04 -4.98 1.74
C SER A 188 -3.84 -5.84 0.49
N LEU A 189 -4.89 -5.98 -0.33
CA LEU A 189 -4.84 -6.72 -1.58
C LEU A 189 -3.85 -6.11 -2.58
N GLU A 190 -3.85 -4.78 -2.73
CA GLU A 190 -2.94 -4.07 -3.61
C GLU A 190 -1.49 -4.17 -3.15
N ASN A 191 -1.23 -4.01 -1.85
CA ASN A 191 0.08 -4.20 -1.25
C ASN A 191 0.62 -5.60 -1.54
N PHE A 192 -0.24 -6.63 -1.43
CA PHE A 192 0.12 -7.99 -1.79
C PHE A 192 0.50 -8.10 -3.28
N TYR A 193 -0.24 -7.47 -4.19
CA TYR A 193 0.09 -7.46 -5.62
C TYR A 193 1.36 -6.68 -5.97
N PHE A 194 1.66 -5.60 -5.25
CA PHE A 194 2.90 -4.84 -5.38
C PHE A 194 4.10 -5.58 -4.78
N SER A 195 3.85 -6.52 -3.86
CA SER A 195 4.91 -7.30 -3.24
C SER A 195 5.47 -8.37 -4.18
N PRO A 196 6.64 -8.97 -3.87
CA PRO A 196 7.12 -10.15 -4.57
C PRO A 196 6.31 -11.43 -4.29
N GLN A 197 5.24 -11.35 -3.49
CA GLN A 197 4.33 -12.45 -3.13
C GLN A 197 5.07 -13.64 -2.51
N THR A 198 6.03 -13.34 -1.64
CA THR A 198 6.79 -14.31 -0.85
C THR A 198 5.92 -14.98 0.23
N SER A 199 6.45 -15.99 0.91
CA SER A 199 5.76 -16.60 2.07
C SER A 199 5.46 -15.57 3.17
N LEU A 200 6.36 -14.61 3.38
CA LEU A 200 6.16 -13.52 4.33
C LEU A 200 4.99 -12.62 3.91
N ASP A 201 4.87 -12.29 2.62
CA ASP A 201 3.77 -11.47 2.12
C ASP A 201 2.41 -12.20 2.29
N VAL A 202 2.38 -13.53 2.11
CA VAL A 202 1.18 -14.35 2.39
C VAL A 202 0.86 -14.41 3.88
N GLU A 203 1.86 -14.47 4.76
CA GLU A 203 1.67 -14.43 6.22
C GLU A 203 1.15 -13.08 6.68
N ASN A 204 1.70 -11.99 6.16
CA ASN A 204 1.20 -10.63 6.40
C ASN A 204 -0.26 -10.52 5.93
N LEU A 205 -0.56 -10.96 4.71
CA LEU A 205 -1.92 -10.95 4.18
C LEU A 205 -2.90 -11.75 5.05
N GLN A 206 -2.47 -12.90 5.60
CA GLN A 206 -3.28 -13.71 6.50
C GLN A 206 -3.55 -12.99 7.83
N SER A 207 -2.53 -12.33 8.39
CA SER A 207 -2.66 -11.54 9.63
C SER A 207 -3.61 -10.36 9.43
N GLU A 208 -3.44 -9.63 8.32
CA GLU A 208 -4.26 -8.49 7.93
C GLU A 208 -5.72 -8.92 7.69
N PHE A 209 -5.93 -10.07 7.04
CA PHE A 209 -7.27 -10.60 6.72
C PHE A 209 -8.18 -10.71 7.94
N ASN A 210 -7.68 -11.23 9.07
CA ASN A 210 -8.52 -11.46 10.26
C ASN A 210 -9.05 -10.14 10.84
N ALA A 211 -8.17 -9.16 11.05
CA ALA A 211 -8.55 -7.85 11.58
C ALA A 211 -9.53 -7.12 10.63
N ILE A 212 -9.26 -7.18 9.31
CA ILE A 212 -10.13 -6.58 8.30
C ILE A 212 -11.49 -7.30 8.26
N TYR A 213 -11.52 -8.63 8.35
CA TYR A 213 -12.77 -9.39 8.39
C TYR A 213 -13.64 -9.00 9.57
N GLU A 214 -13.06 -8.91 10.77
CA GLU A 214 -13.79 -8.48 11.97
C GLU A 214 -14.33 -7.04 11.83
N TYR A 215 -13.57 -6.15 11.18
CA TYR A 215 -14.05 -4.79 10.92
C TYR A 215 -15.24 -4.76 9.96
N HIS A 216 -15.16 -5.54 8.87
CA HIS A 216 -16.28 -5.66 7.93
C HIS A 216 -17.49 -6.33 8.60
N GLU A 217 -17.29 -7.31 9.48
CA GLU A 217 -18.36 -7.91 10.28
C GLU A 217 -19.03 -6.86 11.18
N TYR A 218 -18.23 -6.02 11.86
CA TYR A 218 -18.75 -4.90 12.64
C TYR A 218 -19.62 -3.97 11.79
N LEU A 219 -19.16 -3.56 10.61
CA LEU A 219 -19.94 -2.69 9.72
C LEU A 219 -21.26 -3.35 9.28
N HIS A 220 -21.21 -4.59 8.79
CA HIS A 220 -22.38 -5.32 8.29
C HIS A 220 -23.39 -5.72 9.37
N THR A 221 -22.95 -5.96 10.60
CA THR A 221 -23.80 -6.46 11.69
C THR A 221 -24.21 -5.40 12.71
N LYS A 222 -23.45 -4.30 12.83
CA LYS A 222 -23.71 -3.23 13.80
C LYS A 222 -24.18 -1.94 13.16
N ARG A 223 -23.67 -1.56 11.97
CA ARG A 223 -24.02 -0.29 11.31
C ARG A 223 -25.18 -0.46 10.32
N LEU A 224 -25.02 -1.34 9.33
CA LEU A 224 -25.98 -1.49 8.23
C LEU A 224 -27.42 -1.89 8.63
N PRO A 225 -27.69 -2.65 9.71
CA PRO A 225 -29.07 -2.94 10.10
C PRO A 225 -29.91 -1.71 10.43
N PHE A 226 -29.28 -0.55 10.63
CA PHE A 226 -29.91 0.73 10.88
C PHE A 226 -29.88 1.66 9.66
N GLU A 227 -29.66 1.10 8.46
CA GLU A 227 -29.57 1.82 7.19
C GLU A 227 -28.59 3.02 7.26
N MET A 228 -27.47 2.85 7.96
CA MET A 228 -26.46 3.89 8.11
C MET A 228 -25.06 3.30 8.03
N ASN A 229 -24.14 4.08 7.47
CA ASN A 229 -22.72 3.74 7.43
C ASN A 229 -21.86 4.81 8.13
N VAL A 230 -22.41 6.01 8.38
CA VAL A 230 -21.76 7.12 9.05
C VAL A 230 -22.64 7.65 10.19
N ILE A 231 -22.09 7.72 11.40
CA ILE A 231 -22.75 8.26 12.62
C ILE A 231 -22.13 9.58 13.08
N HIS A 232 -21.08 10.04 12.41
CA HIS A 232 -20.43 11.31 12.71
C HIS A 232 -19.83 11.90 11.42
N PRO A 233 -19.94 13.20 11.14
CA PRO A 233 -19.47 13.80 9.88
C PRO A 233 -18.00 13.49 9.56
N PHE A 234 -17.11 13.46 10.55
CA PHE A 234 -15.71 13.06 10.36
C PHE A 234 -15.50 11.66 9.76
N GLU A 235 -16.45 10.71 9.91
CA GLU A 235 -16.29 9.36 9.33
C GLU A 235 -16.38 9.38 7.79
N SER A 236 -17.01 10.38 7.17
CA SER A 236 -17.14 10.46 5.70
C SER A 236 -15.83 10.79 4.99
N GLY A 237 -14.90 11.47 5.70
CA GLY A 237 -13.69 12.04 5.10
C GLY A 237 -13.94 13.28 4.23
N VAL A 238 -15.18 13.80 4.18
CA VAL A 238 -15.50 15.10 3.56
C VAL A 238 -15.19 16.21 4.55
N GLU A 239 -14.42 17.21 4.12
CA GLU A 239 -14.03 18.35 4.96
C GLU A 239 -15.27 19.09 5.50
N LEU A 240 -15.23 19.54 6.76
CA LEU A 240 -16.37 20.22 7.41
C LEU A 240 -16.74 21.55 6.75
N GLY A 241 -15.82 22.18 6.01
CA GLY A 241 -16.10 23.37 5.21
C GLY A 241 -17.05 23.13 4.04
N ASN A 242 -17.36 21.88 3.72
CA ASN A 242 -18.28 21.55 2.63
C ASN A 242 -19.73 21.96 2.98
N PRO A 243 -20.44 22.69 2.09
CA PRO A 243 -21.80 23.14 2.36
C PRO A 243 -22.85 22.03 2.54
N MET A 244 -22.55 20.79 2.13
CA MET A 244 -23.46 19.67 2.39
C MET A 244 -23.77 19.49 3.88
N TRP A 245 -22.85 19.91 4.76
CA TRP A 245 -23.00 19.76 6.19
C TRP A 245 -24.04 20.70 6.80
N GLU A 246 -24.43 21.79 6.10
CA GLU A 246 -25.52 22.65 6.56
C GLU A 246 -26.86 21.90 6.56
N GLU A 247 -27.13 21.14 5.50
CA GLU A 247 -28.32 20.29 5.38
C GLU A 247 -28.19 19.04 6.26
N ALA A 248 -27.02 18.39 6.25
CA ALA A 248 -26.82 17.15 6.98
C ALA A 248 -26.82 17.27 8.51
N LEU A 249 -26.47 18.43 9.05
CA LEU A 249 -26.44 18.67 10.49
C LEU A 249 -27.57 19.58 10.97
N GLU A 250 -28.56 19.89 10.13
CA GLU A 250 -29.67 20.79 10.50
C GLU A 250 -30.37 20.34 11.79
N GLU A 251 -30.66 19.04 11.92
CA GLU A 251 -31.31 18.48 13.11
C GLU A 251 -30.41 18.57 14.36
N ALA A 252 -29.14 18.17 14.25
CA ALA A 252 -28.17 18.29 15.34
C ALA A 252 -28.00 19.74 15.80
N ILE A 253 -27.99 20.69 14.85
CA ILE A 253 -27.94 22.13 15.14
C ILE A 253 -29.16 22.56 15.94
N GLY A 254 -30.37 22.19 15.51
CA GLY A 254 -31.59 22.50 16.23
C GLY A 254 -31.59 21.96 17.66
N VAL A 255 -31.19 20.70 17.84
CA VAL A 255 -31.18 20.03 19.16
C VAL A 255 -30.21 20.71 20.12
N TYR A 256 -28.94 20.93 19.73
CA TYR A 256 -27.97 21.53 20.65
C TYR A 256 -28.35 22.99 20.98
N GLU A 257 -28.96 23.72 20.04
CA GLU A 257 -29.43 25.09 20.27
C GLU A 257 -30.61 25.14 21.24
N ASP A 258 -31.57 24.22 21.11
CA ASP A 258 -32.71 24.08 22.02
C ASP A 258 -32.27 23.69 23.44
N GLU A 259 -31.23 22.88 23.56
CA GLU A 259 -30.60 22.51 24.84
C GLU A 259 -29.74 23.64 25.44
N GLY A 260 -29.43 24.68 24.66
CA GLY A 260 -28.49 25.73 25.05
C GLY A 260 -27.06 25.20 25.24
N TRP A 261 -26.71 24.11 24.55
CA TRP A 261 -25.40 23.49 24.62
C TRP A 261 -24.35 24.34 23.91
N THR A 262 -23.16 24.41 24.51
CA THR A 262 -21.98 25.05 23.89
C THR A 262 -20.72 24.27 24.26
N PRO A 263 -19.68 24.23 23.40
CA PRO A 263 -18.42 23.56 23.74
C PRO A 263 -17.78 24.13 25.00
N ASN A 264 -17.44 23.27 25.95
CA ASN A 264 -16.74 23.65 27.18
C ASN A 264 -15.52 22.74 27.40
N PRO A 265 -14.27 23.21 27.27
CA PRO A 265 -13.87 24.60 27.07
C PRO A 265 -14.24 25.13 25.67
N PRO A 266 -14.36 26.46 25.49
CA PRO A 266 -14.62 27.05 24.18
C PRO A 266 -13.55 26.67 23.15
N VAL A 267 -13.95 26.56 21.89
CA VAL A 267 -13.02 26.27 20.78
C VAL A 267 -11.94 27.36 20.72
N PRO A 268 -10.64 27.01 20.67
CA PRO A 268 -9.57 28.00 20.66
C PRO A 268 -9.39 28.63 19.26
N ASP A 269 -8.79 29.83 19.22
CA ASP A 269 -8.50 30.54 17.97
C ASP A 269 -7.56 29.76 17.04
N SER A 270 -6.68 28.93 17.60
CA SER A 270 -5.80 28.05 16.81
C SER A 270 -6.54 26.99 15.99
N VAL A 271 -7.80 26.71 16.34
CA VAL A 271 -8.70 25.81 15.59
C VAL A 271 -9.63 26.62 14.69
N ARG A 272 -10.27 27.68 15.22
CA ARG A 272 -11.18 28.54 14.44
C ARG A 272 -10.54 29.20 13.22
N ASN A 273 -9.25 29.50 13.29
CA ASN A 273 -8.52 30.16 12.20
C ASN A 273 -7.93 29.18 11.18
N LEU A 274 -8.21 27.87 11.30
CA LEU A 274 -7.78 26.91 10.30
C LEU A 274 -8.58 27.10 9.01
N PRO A 275 -7.95 26.98 7.83
CA PRO A 275 -8.66 27.09 6.55
C PRO A 275 -9.76 26.03 6.37
N THR A 276 -9.57 24.84 6.95
CA THR A 276 -10.57 23.76 6.91
C THR A 276 -11.68 23.91 7.98
N PHE A 277 -11.62 24.95 8.82
CA PHE A 277 -12.69 25.24 9.77
C PHE A 277 -13.93 25.73 9.00
N PRO A 278 -15.14 25.20 9.29
CA PRO A 278 -16.33 25.61 8.57
C PRO A 278 -16.62 27.10 8.74
N SER A 279 -17.02 27.77 7.66
CA SER A 279 -17.42 29.19 7.70
C SER A 279 -18.60 29.44 8.64
N ASN A 280 -19.50 28.46 8.76
CA ASN A 280 -20.56 28.41 9.77
C ASN A 280 -20.10 27.61 11.00
N GLU A 281 -19.77 28.29 12.10
CA GLU A 281 -19.28 27.66 13.34
C GLU A 281 -20.25 26.63 13.93
N LYS A 282 -21.56 26.75 13.64
CA LYS A 282 -22.59 25.81 14.09
C LYS A 282 -22.34 24.39 13.60
N ILE A 283 -21.75 24.23 12.41
CA ILE A 283 -21.37 22.93 11.85
C ILE A 283 -20.32 22.24 12.76
N TYR A 284 -19.33 23.01 13.20
CA TYR A 284 -18.29 22.50 14.10
C TYR A 284 -18.87 22.19 15.49
N TYR A 285 -19.76 23.04 16.01
CA TYR A 285 -20.42 22.81 17.30
C TYR A 285 -21.33 21.59 17.26
N ALA A 286 -22.12 21.39 16.21
CA ALA A 286 -22.89 20.17 16.01
C ALA A 286 -21.98 18.93 15.97
N SER A 287 -20.83 19.00 15.30
CA SER A 287 -19.86 17.90 15.28
C SER A 287 -19.37 17.57 16.69
N LEU A 288 -18.97 18.58 17.48
CA LEU A 288 -18.55 18.36 18.87
C LEU A 288 -19.68 17.82 19.75
N TYR A 289 -20.90 18.32 19.58
CA TYR A 289 -22.10 17.82 20.29
C TYR A 289 -22.35 16.34 19.98
N LEU A 290 -22.21 15.93 18.72
CA LEU A 290 -22.36 14.53 18.32
C LEU A 290 -21.29 13.63 18.94
N LEU A 291 -20.06 14.11 19.12
CA LEU A 291 -19.03 13.36 19.85
C LEU A 291 -19.43 13.10 21.30
N GLU A 292 -19.95 14.12 22.00
CA GLU A 292 -20.47 13.99 23.36
C GLU A 292 -21.68 13.03 23.40
N CYS A 293 -22.58 13.11 22.42
CA CYS A 293 -23.70 12.19 22.30
C CYS A 293 -23.23 10.73 22.14
N ILE A 294 -22.29 10.48 21.22
CA ILE A 294 -21.74 9.14 20.95
C ILE A 294 -21.06 8.56 22.21
N SER A 295 -20.34 9.40 22.96
CA SER A 295 -19.62 8.96 24.15
C SER A 295 -20.56 8.58 25.30
N HIS A 296 -21.76 9.18 25.40
CA HIS A 296 -22.78 8.77 26.38
C HIS A 296 -23.28 7.33 26.18
N PHE A 297 -23.27 6.83 24.95
CA PHE A 297 -23.77 5.48 24.63
C PHE A 297 -22.68 4.42 24.49
N ASN A 298 -21.44 4.72 24.93
CA ASN A 298 -20.31 3.79 24.91
C ASN A 298 -20.15 3.06 23.57
N THR A 299 -20.34 3.78 22.45
CA THR A 299 -20.25 3.24 21.07
C THR A 299 -21.29 2.16 20.70
N GLU A 300 -22.35 1.98 21.51
CA GLU A 300 -23.45 1.08 21.18
C GLU A 300 -24.27 1.66 20.02
N VAL A 301 -23.95 1.22 18.80
CA VAL A 301 -24.48 1.77 17.54
C VAL A 301 -26.00 1.89 17.51
N LYS A 302 -26.71 0.89 18.08
CA LYS A 302 -28.17 0.92 18.18
C LYS A 302 -28.66 2.11 19.01
N LEU A 303 -28.07 2.33 20.18
CA LEU A 303 -28.46 3.44 21.04
C LEU A 303 -28.07 4.77 20.40
N ILE A 304 -26.92 4.84 19.72
CA ILE A 304 -26.51 6.03 18.98
C ILE A 304 -27.54 6.39 17.90
N SER A 305 -27.97 5.42 17.08
CA SER A 305 -28.99 5.69 16.05
C SER A 305 -30.36 6.08 16.61
N GLU A 306 -30.68 5.62 17.83
CA GLU A 306 -31.96 5.92 18.47
C GLU A 306 -31.97 7.27 19.22
N ASN A 307 -30.80 7.81 19.55
CA ASN A 307 -30.70 8.96 20.47
C ASN A 307 -29.85 10.14 19.96
N CYS A 308 -28.92 9.94 19.03
CA CYS A 308 -28.10 11.03 18.48
C CYS A 308 -28.73 11.61 17.22
N PRO A 309 -28.82 12.95 17.08
CA PRO A 309 -29.54 13.62 16.00
C PRO A 309 -28.76 13.68 14.69
N PHE A 310 -28.14 12.56 14.29
CA PHE A 310 -27.42 12.46 13.03
C PHE A 310 -27.22 10.99 12.62
N SER A 311 -27.57 10.69 11.37
CA SER A 311 -27.27 9.42 10.73
C SER A 311 -27.27 9.61 9.21
N MET A 312 -26.29 9.01 8.53
CA MET A 312 -26.12 9.16 7.09
C MET A 312 -25.71 7.85 6.42
N VAL A 313 -26.21 7.65 5.20
CA VAL A 313 -25.62 6.76 4.20
C VAL A 313 -24.75 7.61 3.28
N ASP A 314 -23.46 7.64 3.57
CA ASP A 314 -22.44 8.34 2.80
C ASP A 314 -22.01 7.52 1.58
N VAL A 315 -21.98 8.18 0.41
CA VAL A 315 -21.60 7.59 -0.87
C VAL A 315 -20.13 7.16 -0.88
N GLY A 316 -19.23 7.97 -0.33
CA GLY A 316 -17.80 7.67 -0.28
C GLY A 316 -17.50 6.45 0.61
N PHE A 317 -18.10 6.41 1.79
CA PHE A 317 -17.99 5.30 2.73
C PHE A 317 -18.65 4.03 2.17
N ALA A 318 -19.83 4.14 1.56
CA ALA A 318 -20.50 3.02 0.91
C ALA A 318 -19.65 2.44 -0.23
N SER A 319 -19.07 3.32 -1.05
CA SER A 319 -18.15 2.95 -2.14
C SER A 319 -16.91 2.23 -1.62
N ALA A 320 -16.32 2.73 -0.54
CA ALA A 320 -15.19 2.08 0.12
C ALA A 320 -15.57 0.70 0.67
N LEU A 321 -16.77 0.55 1.26
CA LEU A 321 -17.23 -0.73 1.82
C LEU A 321 -17.44 -1.77 0.72
N ALA A 322 -18.11 -1.43 -0.38
CA ALA A 322 -18.30 -2.38 -1.48
C ALA A 322 -16.99 -2.78 -2.14
N ALA A 323 -16.06 -1.82 -2.34
CA ALA A 323 -14.72 -2.14 -2.82
C ALA A 323 -13.98 -3.07 -1.85
N GLY A 324 -14.10 -2.78 -0.55
CA GLY A 324 -13.47 -3.55 0.50
C GLY A 324 -14.01 -4.97 0.60
N ASP A 325 -15.34 -5.18 0.55
CA ASP A 325 -15.97 -6.51 0.62
C ASP A 325 -15.49 -7.42 -0.51
N VAL A 326 -15.38 -6.85 -1.71
CA VAL A 326 -14.87 -7.58 -2.88
C VAL A 326 -13.39 -7.93 -2.71
N ALA A 327 -12.59 -6.96 -2.28
CA ALA A 327 -11.17 -7.19 -2.05
C ALA A 327 -10.96 -8.25 -0.95
N LEU A 328 -11.74 -8.20 0.13
CA LEU A 328 -11.70 -9.16 1.22
C LEU A 328 -12.07 -10.58 0.77
N LYS A 329 -13.09 -10.71 -0.08
CA LYS A 329 -13.41 -11.98 -0.77
C LYS A 329 -12.24 -12.48 -1.61
N GLN A 330 -11.58 -11.60 -2.36
CA GLN A 330 -10.42 -11.98 -3.17
C GLN A 330 -9.24 -12.44 -2.30
N ILE A 331 -8.98 -11.75 -1.18
CA ILE A 331 -7.97 -12.14 -0.20
C ILE A 331 -8.28 -13.54 0.36
N ALA A 332 -9.53 -13.80 0.75
CA ALA A 332 -9.96 -15.11 1.24
C ALA A 332 -9.68 -16.23 0.22
N LEU A 333 -9.92 -15.98 -1.07
CA LEU A 333 -9.61 -16.94 -2.15
C LEU A 333 -8.10 -17.17 -2.30
N ILE A 334 -7.29 -16.10 -2.29
CA ILE A 334 -5.83 -16.20 -2.35
C ILE A 334 -5.29 -17.02 -1.17
N LEU A 335 -5.75 -16.74 0.04
CA LEU A 335 -5.35 -17.46 1.24
C LEU A 335 -5.72 -18.95 1.18
N LYS A 336 -6.94 -19.26 0.72
CA LYS A 336 -7.40 -20.64 0.49
C LYS A 336 -6.52 -21.37 -0.54
N GLU A 337 -6.18 -20.72 -1.66
CA GLU A 337 -5.26 -21.27 -2.66
C GLU A 337 -3.85 -21.51 -2.12
N LYS A 338 -3.39 -20.68 -1.18
CA LYS A 338 -2.11 -20.84 -0.48
C LYS A 338 -2.18 -21.81 0.72
N ASN A 339 -3.28 -22.55 0.90
CA ASN A 339 -3.52 -23.46 2.02
C ASN A 339 -3.42 -22.77 3.40
N LYS A 340 -3.83 -21.50 3.48
CA LYS A 340 -3.99 -20.79 4.76
C LYS A 340 -5.42 -20.93 5.26
N GLU A 341 -5.59 -20.89 6.57
CA GLU A 341 -6.90 -20.96 7.22
C GLU A 341 -7.62 -19.62 7.10
N VAL A 342 -8.88 -19.65 6.67
CA VAL A 342 -9.74 -18.47 6.44
C VAL A 342 -11.08 -18.57 7.20
N GLY A 343 -11.25 -19.60 8.04
CA GLY A 343 -12.52 -19.89 8.72
C GLY A 343 -13.56 -20.60 7.83
N GLY A 344 -14.31 -21.55 8.40
CA GLY A 344 -15.37 -22.26 7.70
C GLY A 344 -16.59 -21.37 7.44
N GLY A 345 -17.13 -21.38 6.22
CA GLY A 345 -18.34 -20.63 5.85
C GLY A 345 -18.13 -19.16 5.50
N VAL A 346 -16.91 -18.63 5.67
CA VAL A 346 -16.56 -17.24 5.37
C VAL A 346 -16.86 -16.85 3.93
N GLU A 347 -16.67 -17.76 2.96
CA GLU A 347 -17.00 -17.51 1.55
C GLU A 347 -18.48 -17.16 1.34
N GLY A 348 -19.39 -17.83 2.06
CA GLY A 348 -20.83 -17.54 1.99
C GLY A 348 -21.19 -16.19 2.61
N VAL A 349 -20.55 -15.85 3.74
CA VAL A 349 -20.72 -14.56 4.41
C VAL A 349 -20.23 -13.42 3.51
N LEU A 350 -19.02 -13.53 2.96
CA LEU A 350 -18.43 -12.51 2.09
C LEU A 350 -19.23 -12.31 0.79
N ASN A 351 -19.82 -13.38 0.22
CA ASN A 351 -20.73 -13.24 -0.91
C ASN A 351 -21.96 -12.38 -0.53
N GLY A 352 -22.58 -12.68 0.61
CA GLY A 352 -23.71 -11.89 1.09
C GLY A 352 -23.36 -10.44 1.42
N TRP A 353 -22.14 -10.17 1.89
CA TRP A 353 -21.65 -8.80 2.11
C TRP A 353 -21.46 -8.03 0.81
N VAL A 354 -20.81 -8.64 -0.20
CA VAL A 354 -20.64 -8.03 -1.54
C VAL A 354 -21.98 -7.67 -2.17
N GLU A 355 -22.99 -8.52 -2.05
CA GLU A 355 -24.35 -8.23 -2.53
C GLU A 355 -24.97 -7.04 -1.79
N LYS A 356 -24.95 -7.06 -0.44
CA LYS A 356 -25.54 -6.00 0.39
C LYS A 356 -24.88 -4.63 0.19
N SER A 357 -23.54 -4.57 0.11
CA SER A 357 -22.84 -3.30 -0.08
C SER A 357 -22.99 -2.78 -1.51
N GLY A 358 -23.12 -3.67 -2.50
CA GLY A 358 -23.53 -3.31 -3.86
C GLY A 358 -24.92 -2.68 -3.89
N ASP A 359 -25.92 -3.34 -3.31
CA ASP A 359 -27.30 -2.83 -3.22
C ASP A 359 -27.37 -1.48 -2.49
N MET A 360 -26.56 -1.29 -1.44
CA MET A 360 -26.48 -0.03 -0.71
C MET A 360 -26.02 1.12 -1.64
N ILE A 361 -24.94 0.96 -2.40
CA ILE A 361 -24.47 2.00 -3.34
C ILE A 361 -25.52 2.27 -4.41
N GLU A 362 -26.10 1.21 -4.98
CA GLU A 362 -27.13 1.32 -6.01
C GLU A 362 -28.35 2.11 -5.51
N SER A 363 -28.70 1.99 -4.23
CA SER A 363 -29.78 2.75 -3.60
C SER A 363 -29.49 4.25 -3.46
N LEU A 364 -28.23 4.67 -3.63
CA LEU A 364 -27.82 6.07 -3.56
C LEU A 364 -27.84 6.78 -4.92
N TRP A 365 -28.14 6.06 -6.01
CA TRP A 365 -28.30 6.67 -7.33
C TRP A 365 -29.60 7.48 -7.40
N ASP A 366 -29.47 8.79 -7.64
CA ASP A 366 -30.61 9.65 -7.93
C ASP A 366 -30.82 9.77 -9.44
N GLU A 367 -31.92 9.20 -9.93
CA GLU A 367 -32.30 9.26 -11.33
C GLU A 367 -32.60 10.69 -11.82
N GLY A 368 -32.97 11.61 -10.92
CA GLY A 368 -33.27 13.00 -11.23
C GLY A 368 -32.00 13.79 -11.56
N SER A 369 -30.99 13.70 -10.70
CA SER A 369 -29.70 14.40 -10.85
C SER A 369 -28.62 13.58 -11.58
N LYS A 370 -28.90 12.31 -11.89
CA LYS A 370 -27.97 11.40 -12.60
C LYS A 370 -26.60 11.28 -11.92
N LYS A 371 -26.60 11.28 -10.60
CA LYS A 371 -25.41 11.11 -9.76
C LYS A 371 -25.77 10.25 -8.54
N TYR A 372 -24.74 9.87 -7.79
CA TYR A 372 -24.92 9.29 -6.47
C TYR A 372 -25.01 10.41 -5.45
N SER A 373 -25.95 10.28 -4.51
CA SER A 373 -26.21 11.29 -3.50
C SER A 373 -26.32 10.64 -2.13
N ASN A 374 -25.71 11.28 -1.14
CA ASN A 374 -25.84 10.88 0.26
C ASN A 374 -27.31 10.92 0.70
N ARG A 375 -27.69 9.99 1.58
CA ARG A 375 -29.01 9.98 2.23
C ARG A 375 -28.84 10.28 3.71
N ILE A 376 -29.56 11.28 4.21
CA ILE A 376 -29.62 11.55 5.66
C ILE A 376 -30.87 10.87 6.21
N SER A 377 -30.76 10.31 7.40
CA SER A 377 -31.90 9.87 8.19
C SER A 377 -32.12 10.84 9.34
N THR A 378 -33.33 11.36 9.48
CA THR A 378 -33.74 12.15 10.64
C THR A 378 -34.41 11.26 11.69
N ASN A 379 -34.51 11.73 12.94
CA ASN A 379 -35.17 10.98 14.03
C ASN A 379 -36.66 10.67 13.73
N ALA A 380 -37.27 11.34 12.75
CA ALA A 380 -38.61 11.04 12.27
C ALA A 380 -38.70 9.75 11.43
N ASN A 381 -37.61 8.97 11.31
CA ASN A 381 -37.47 7.82 10.41
C ASN A 381 -37.75 8.16 8.94
N THR A 382 -37.57 9.42 8.57
CA THR A 382 -37.67 9.86 7.18
C THR A 382 -36.27 9.99 6.61
N THR A 383 -35.96 9.17 5.61
CA THR A 383 -34.72 9.31 4.85
C THR A 383 -34.96 10.15 3.62
N HIS A 384 -34.11 11.14 3.37
CA HIS A 384 -34.18 11.96 2.16
C HIS A 384 -32.81 12.04 1.49
N PHE A 385 -32.81 12.15 0.16
CA PHE A 385 -31.60 12.49 -0.59
C PHE A 385 -31.21 13.93 -0.26
N MET A 386 -29.93 14.15 -0.04
CA MET A 386 -29.41 15.50 0.11
C MET A 386 -29.58 16.29 -1.18
N THR A 387 -30.22 17.45 -1.07
CA THR A 387 -30.39 18.36 -2.21
C THR A 387 -29.10 19.10 -2.55
N THR A 388 -28.17 19.19 -1.59
CA THR A 388 -26.89 19.88 -1.71
C THR A 388 -25.69 18.97 -1.87
N SER A 389 -25.86 17.66 -2.12
CA SER A 389 -24.73 16.74 -2.38
C SER A 389 -24.11 17.03 -3.75
N ASN A 390 -23.24 18.03 -3.78
CA ASN A 390 -22.28 18.24 -4.86
C ASN A 390 -20.91 18.13 -4.25
N VAL A 391 -20.56 16.91 -3.88
CA VAL A 391 -19.29 16.60 -3.22
C VAL A 391 -18.49 15.64 -4.08
N ALA A 392 -17.18 15.78 -4.08
CA ALA A 392 -16.32 14.97 -4.94
C ALA A 392 -16.42 13.46 -4.64
N THR A 393 -16.87 13.09 -3.43
CA THR A 393 -17.14 11.70 -3.05
C THR A 393 -18.30 11.08 -3.83
N ASP A 394 -19.16 11.89 -4.48
CA ASP A 394 -20.21 11.41 -5.40
C ASP A 394 -19.62 10.69 -6.63
N PHE A 395 -18.31 10.87 -6.91
CA PHE A 395 -17.55 10.17 -7.96
C PHE A 395 -16.70 9.01 -7.44
N PHE A 396 -16.83 8.63 -6.17
CA PHE A 396 -16.20 7.41 -5.63
C PHE A 396 -16.92 6.11 -6.03
N PRO A 397 -18.22 6.06 -6.38
CA PRO A 397 -18.87 4.82 -6.80
C PRO A 397 -18.18 4.06 -7.94
N PRO A 398 -17.56 4.69 -8.96
CA PRO A 398 -16.65 3.99 -9.88
C PRO A 398 -15.64 3.06 -9.21
N PHE A 399 -15.08 3.45 -8.06
CA PHE A 399 -14.15 2.64 -7.26
C PHE A 399 -14.85 1.44 -6.56
N GLY A 400 -16.06 1.63 -6.03
CA GLY A 400 -16.86 0.58 -5.34
C GLY A 400 -17.69 -0.33 -6.24
N LEU A 401 -18.16 0.17 -7.38
CA LEU A 401 -19.07 -0.53 -8.29
C LEU A 401 -18.32 -1.49 -9.23
N TYR A 402 -17.06 -1.22 -9.57
CA TYR A 402 -16.33 -2.07 -10.54
C TYR A 402 -15.98 -3.40 -9.90
N SER A 403 -15.52 -3.32 -8.66
CA SER A 403 -15.16 -4.43 -7.82
C SER A 403 -16.40 -5.30 -7.55
N SER A 404 -17.53 -4.69 -7.14
CA SER A 404 -18.77 -5.43 -6.83
C SER A 404 -19.41 -6.05 -8.08
N VAL A 405 -19.57 -5.32 -9.19
CA VAL A 405 -20.18 -5.84 -10.44
C VAL A 405 -19.36 -6.98 -11.06
N ARG A 406 -18.01 -6.93 -10.98
CA ARG A 406 -17.15 -7.99 -11.54
C ARG A 406 -17.13 -9.24 -10.65
N ALA A 407 -17.13 -9.08 -9.33
CA ALA A 407 -17.15 -10.19 -8.38
C ALA A 407 -18.54 -10.83 -8.22
N ALA A 408 -19.60 -10.06 -8.43
CA ALA A 408 -20.99 -10.48 -8.45
C ALA A 408 -21.50 -10.63 -9.90
N SER A 409 -20.69 -11.18 -10.81
CA SER A 409 -21.05 -11.37 -12.24
C SER A 409 -22.31 -12.24 -12.49
N THR A 410 -23.01 -12.64 -11.43
CA THR A 410 -24.34 -13.27 -11.42
C THR A 410 -25.50 -12.33 -11.06
N VAL A 411 -25.26 -11.12 -10.52
CA VAL A 411 -26.31 -10.26 -9.90
C VAL A 411 -26.66 -9.04 -10.75
N ILE A 412 -25.72 -8.47 -11.51
CA ILE A 412 -26.02 -7.34 -12.41
C ILE A 412 -25.88 -7.82 -13.85
N ASP A 413 -26.96 -8.41 -14.37
CA ASP A 413 -27.14 -8.74 -15.81
C ASP A 413 -27.12 -7.48 -16.70
N ASN A 414 -27.02 -6.28 -16.12
CA ASN A 414 -27.23 -5.01 -16.79
C ASN A 414 -25.95 -4.16 -16.87
N LYS A 415 -24.89 -4.71 -17.49
CA LYS A 415 -23.67 -3.93 -17.84
C LYS A 415 -24.00 -2.63 -18.58
N GLU A 416 -25.09 -2.62 -19.34
CA GLU A 416 -25.61 -1.45 -20.04
C GLU A 416 -26.04 -0.33 -19.07
N MET A 417 -26.73 -0.67 -17.97
CA MET A 417 -27.11 0.29 -16.93
C MET A 417 -25.87 0.91 -16.28
N LEU A 418 -24.89 0.09 -15.91
CA LEU A 418 -23.65 0.59 -15.28
C LEU A 418 -22.91 1.55 -16.22
N ASN A 419 -22.78 1.17 -17.50
CA ASN A 419 -22.17 2.04 -18.51
C ASN A 419 -22.95 3.36 -18.67
N SER A 420 -24.29 3.31 -18.71
CA SER A 420 -25.11 4.52 -18.78
C SER A 420 -24.94 5.44 -17.58
N ARG A 421 -24.75 4.89 -16.38
CA ARG A 421 -24.49 5.70 -15.17
C ARG A 421 -23.08 6.26 -15.17
N LEU A 422 -22.10 5.47 -15.59
CA LEU A 422 -20.72 5.94 -15.76
C LEU A 422 -20.65 7.09 -16.77
N ASP A 423 -21.35 6.97 -17.90
CA ASP A 423 -21.45 8.03 -18.91
C ASP A 423 -22.08 9.30 -18.32
N SER A 424 -23.10 9.15 -17.47
CA SER A 424 -23.75 10.27 -16.78
C SER A 424 -22.82 10.94 -15.75
N LEU A 425 -22.08 10.15 -14.97
CA LEU A 425 -21.06 10.68 -14.04
C LEU A 425 -19.95 11.41 -14.79
N VAL A 426 -19.46 10.85 -15.89
CA VAL A 426 -18.46 11.50 -16.75
C VAL A 426 -19.01 12.79 -17.34
N PHE A 427 -20.27 12.80 -17.76
CA PHE A 427 -20.92 14.01 -18.28
C PHE A 427 -21.00 15.08 -17.20
N ASN A 428 -21.51 14.77 -16.00
CA ASN A 428 -21.61 15.73 -14.89
C ASN A 428 -20.23 16.25 -14.47
N LEU A 429 -19.20 15.40 -14.52
CA LEU A 429 -17.84 15.81 -14.22
C LEU A 429 -17.29 16.82 -15.24
N LEU A 430 -17.61 16.64 -16.52
CA LEU A 430 -17.05 17.42 -17.64
C LEU A 430 -17.95 18.58 -18.10
N GLU A 431 -19.18 18.67 -17.62
CA GLU A 431 -20.11 19.73 -18.00
C GLU A 431 -19.57 21.09 -17.52
N GLU A 432 -19.25 22.03 -18.41
CA GLU A 432 -18.71 23.35 -18.01
C GLU A 432 -19.72 24.24 -17.27
N PHE A 433 -21.02 23.98 -17.47
CA PHE A 433 -22.11 24.83 -16.99
C PHE A 433 -23.26 23.99 -16.45
N GLY A 434 -23.11 23.53 -15.21
CA GLY A 434 -24.14 22.76 -14.51
C GLY A 434 -24.15 23.11 -13.02
N ASP A 435 -25.32 23.00 -12.40
CA ASP A 435 -25.43 23.10 -10.95
C ASP A 435 -24.63 21.99 -10.24
N ASP A 436 -24.45 20.86 -10.93
CA ASP A 436 -23.74 19.65 -10.50
C ASP A 436 -22.38 19.47 -11.20
N SER A 437 -21.90 20.50 -11.89
CA SER A 437 -20.60 20.48 -12.57
C SER A 437 -19.43 20.44 -11.59
N PHE A 438 -18.37 19.73 -11.97
CA PHE A 438 -17.06 19.79 -11.31
C PHE A 438 -15.95 20.33 -12.23
N ALA A 439 -16.29 20.70 -13.46
CA ALA A 439 -15.39 21.35 -14.42
C ALA A 439 -15.31 22.87 -14.16
N CYS A 440 -14.88 23.25 -12.96
CA CYS A 440 -14.91 24.66 -12.50
C CYS A 440 -13.77 25.52 -13.07
N GLY A 441 -13.00 24.96 -14.01
CA GLY A 441 -11.80 25.53 -14.57
C GLY A 441 -10.93 24.44 -15.18
N VAL A 442 -9.64 24.74 -15.34
CA VAL A 442 -8.68 23.81 -15.94
C VAL A 442 -8.10 22.82 -14.92
N MET A 443 -8.33 23.07 -13.63
CA MET A 443 -7.82 22.29 -12.52
C MET A 443 -8.64 21.00 -12.30
N PRO A 444 -8.07 19.96 -11.65
CA PRO A 444 -8.76 18.69 -11.42
C PRO A 444 -9.92 18.84 -10.42
N ILE A 445 -10.62 17.73 -10.14
CA ILE A 445 -11.89 17.70 -9.38
C ILE A 445 -11.76 18.44 -8.05
N PRO A 446 -12.51 19.54 -7.83
CA PRO A 446 -12.56 20.17 -6.53
C PRO A 446 -13.48 19.39 -5.58
N GLY A 447 -13.28 19.54 -4.27
CA GLY A 447 -14.04 18.83 -3.24
C GLY A 447 -15.55 19.14 -3.24
N SER A 448 -15.97 20.23 -3.89
CA SER A 448 -17.36 20.66 -4.05
C SER A 448 -17.67 20.99 -5.51
N GLY A 449 -18.93 20.88 -5.95
CA GLY A 449 -19.34 21.31 -7.28
C GLY A 449 -19.24 22.83 -7.51
N CYS A 450 -19.13 23.25 -8.76
CA CYS A 450 -18.79 24.64 -9.14
C CYS A 450 -19.77 25.68 -8.61
N LYS A 451 -21.06 25.37 -8.58
CA LYS A 451 -22.09 26.26 -8.03
C LYS A 451 -21.82 26.61 -6.56
N SER A 452 -21.45 25.61 -5.77
CA SER A 452 -21.14 25.76 -4.35
C SER A 452 -19.90 26.65 -4.19
N ILE A 453 -18.88 26.36 -4.99
CA ILE A 453 -17.62 27.11 -5.01
C ILE A 453 -17.84 28.58 -5.39
N HIS A 454 -18.64 28.88 -6.41
CA HIS A 454 -18.89 30.26 -6.82
C HIS A 454 -19.64 31.08 -5.76
N ARG A 455 -20.42 30.43 -4.89
CA ARG A 455 -21.12 31.11 -3.78
C ARG A 455 -20.17 31.42 -2.63
N ASN A 456 -19.33 30.46 -2.25
CA ASN A 456 -18.52 30.57 -1.04
C ASN A 456 -17.08 31.02 -1.29
N ARG A 457 -16.61 31.00 -2.55
CA ARG A 457 -15.24 31.30 -3.00
C ARG A 457 -14.14 30.39 -2.44
N ASP A 458 -14.50 29.34 -1.75
CA ASP A 458 -13.59 28.44 -1.02
C ASP A 458 -13.58 27.04 -1.64
N GLY A 459 -13.39 26.98 -2.97
CA GLY A 459 -13.17 25.69 -3.63
C GLY A 459 -11.77 25.17 -3.32
N GLU A 460 -11.71 23.96 -2.79
CA GLU A 460 -10.45 23.31 -2.47
C GLU A 460 -10.30 22.01 -3.26
N ILE A 461 -9.08 21.72 -3.69
CA ILE A 461 -8.72 20.45 -4.32
C ILE A 461 -7.90 19.65 -3.31
N ASP A 462 -8.37 18.45 -2.97
CA ASP A 462 -7.60 17.45 -2.21
C ASP A 462 -7.03 16.39 -3.16
N PRO A 463 -5.69 16.32 -3.33
CA PRO A 463 -5.05 15.31 -4.18
C PRO A 463 -5.40 13.87 -3.82
N PHE A 464 -5.75 13.58 -2.56
CA PHE A 464 -6.20 12.26 -2.15
C PHE A 464 -7.54 11.88 -2.81
N ILE A 465 -8.50 12.81 -2.81
CA ILE A 465 -9.81 12.62 -3.46
C ILE A 465 -9.62 12.38 -4.96
N ASN A 466 -8.77 13.18 -5.61
CA ASN A 466 -8.46 13.00 -7.03
C ASN A 466 -7.81 11.66 -7.34
N TRP A 467 -6.93 11.19 -6.45
CA TRP A 467 -6.33 9.86 -6.60
C TRP A 467 -7.40 8.75 -6.54
N VAL A 468 -8.30 8.79 -5.56
CA VAL A 468 -9.39 7.80 -5.44
C VAL A 468 -10.31 7.85 -6.66
N ALA A 469 -10.71 9.06 -7.09
CA ALA A 469 -11.57 9.24 -8.26
C ALA A 469 -10.91 8.76 -9.56
N ALA A 470 -9.66 9.19 -9.82
CA ALA A 470 -8.89 8.77 -11.00
C ALA A 470 -8.80 7.24 -11.08
N ARG A 471 -8.47 6.60 -9.96
CA ARG A 471 -8.41 5.15 -9.81
C ARG A 471 -9.76 4.50 -10.12
N GLY A 472 -10.84 5.02 -9.54
CA GLY A 472 -12.20 4.52 -9.79
C GLY A 472 -12.58 4.55 -11.28
N PHE A 473 -12.33 5.66 -11.97
CA PHE A 473 -12.60 5.77 -13.41
C PHE A 473 -11.72 4.83 -14.26
N GLU A 474 -10.43 4.69 -13.92
CA GLU A 474 -9.54 3.76 -14.61
C GLU A 474 -9.99 2.30 -14.48
N MET A 475 -10.41 1.91 -13.27
CA MET A 475 -10.96 0.58 -12.99
C MET A 475 -12.23 0.32 -13.81
N GLN A 476 -13.10 1.32 -13.97
CA GLN A 476 -14.34 1.25 -14.76
C GLN A 476 -14.15 1.38 -16.28
N ASN A 477 -12.91 1.28 -16.79
CA ASN A 477 -12.60 1.44 -18.20
C ASN A 477 -12.87 2.86 -18.77
N ALA A 478 -13.17 3.86 -17.93
CA ALA A 478 -13.18 5.29 -18.28
C ALA A 478 -11.77 5.90 -18.20
N LYS A 479 -10.80 5.22 -18.81
CA LYS A 479 -9.36 5.53 -18.69
C LYS A 479 -9.01 6.95 -19.11
N GLY A 480 -9.71 7.52 -20.09
CA GLY A 480 -9.46 8.90 -20.54
C GLY A 480 -9.68 9.91 -19.43
N VAL A 481 -10.81 9.81 -18.72
CA VAL A 481 -11.15 10.69 -17.59
C VAL A 481 -10.22 10.44 -16.41
N GLY A 482 -9.98 9.17 -16.06
CA GLY A 482 -9.05 8.84 -14.98
C GLY A 482 -7.63 9.35 -15.23
N HIS A 483 -7.11 9.19 -16.45
CA HIS A 483 -5.82 9.77 -16.86
C HIS A 483 -5.80 11.29 -16.81
N TRP A 484 -6.90 11.96 -17.20
CA TRP A 484 -7.01 13.41 -17.11
C TRP A 484 -6.93 13.87 -15.64
N ILE A 485 -7.75 13.31 -14.73
CA ILE A 485 -7.71 13.65 -13.29
C ILE A 485 -6.31 13.41 -12.73
N ARG A 486 -5.71 12.26 -13.06
CA ARG A 486 -4.37 11.89 -12.59
C ARG A 486 -3.30 12.87 -13.03
N ASN A 487 -3.21 13.14 -14.33
CA ASN A 487 -2.19 14.02 -14.89
C ASN A 487 -2.41 15.47 -14.44
N SER A 488 -3.64 15.97 -14.44
CA SER A 488 -3.96 17.32 -13.94
C SER A 488 -3.65 17.49 -12.46
N THR A 489 -3.79 16.44 -11.65
CA THR A 489 -3.39 16.48 -10.23
C THR A 489 -1.88 16.45 -10.04
N ILE A 490 -1.15 15.70 -10.87
CA ILE A 490 0.32 15.70 -10.88
C ILE A 490 0.85 17.09 -11.26
N ASP A 491 0.31 17.68 -12.32
CA ASP A 491 0.66 19.03 -12.79
C ASP A 491 0.41 20.09 -11.71
N LEU A 492 -0.72 19.98 -11.00
CA LEU A 492 -1.08 20.83 -9.87
C LEU A 492 -0.05 20.73 -8.73
N VAL A 493 0.30 19.52 -8.31
CA VAL A 493 1.33 19.27 -7.27
C VAL A 493 2.70 19.78 -7.69
N CYS A 494 3.01 19.74 -8.98
CA CYS A 494 4.25 20.24 -9.53
C CYS A 494 4.30 21.76 -9.74
N GLY A 495 3.21 22.49 -9.49
CA GLY A 495 3.13 23.92 -9.76
C GLY A 495 3.23 24.27 -11.25
N GLN A 496 3.07 23.28 -12.12
CA GLN A 496 3.17 23.42 -13.58
C GLN A 496 1.90 22.90 -14.26
N PRO A 497 0.77 23.62 -14.16
CA PRO A 497 -0.45 23.23 -14.84
C PRO A 497 -0.18 23.08 -16.35
N PHE A 498 -0.41 21.88 -16.90
CA PHE A 498 -0.28 21.52 -18.33
C PHE A 498 1.15 21.45 -18.89
N SER A 499 2.16 21.22 -18.06
CA SER A 499 3.53 21.00 -18.54
C SER A 499 3.80 19.53 -18.84
N GLU A 500 4.22 19.22 -20.07
CA GLU A 500 4.72 17.88 -20.40
C GLU A 500 6.12 17.60 -19.81
N ASN A 501 6.78 18.60 -19.22
CA ASN A 501 8.16 18.48 -18.74
C ASN A 501 8.21 18.37 -17.20
N TRP A 502 8.19 17.13 -16.71
CA TRP A 502 8.18 16.83 -15.27
C TRP A 502 9.54 17.07 -14.59
N GLY A 503 10.57 17.47 -15.36
CA GLY A 503 11.91 17.75 -14.85
C GLY A 503 12.05 19.03 -14.02
N GLU A 504 11.05 19.93 -14.06
CA GLU A 504 11.05 21.23 -13.40
C GLU A 504 9.89 21.38 -12.39
N CYS A 505 9.52 20.30 -11.70
CA CYS A 505 8.52 20.33 -10.65
C CYS A 505 9.05 21.14 -9.44
N ASP A 506 8.35 22.20 -9.03
CA ASP A 506 8.71 23.00 -7.84
C ASP A 506 8.33 22.28 -6.52
N GLU A 507 7.70 21.10 -6.63
CA GLU A 507 7.41 20.15 -5.55
C GLU A 507 6.65 20.77 -4.37
N LEU A 508 5.35 21.03 -4.58
CA LEU A 508 4.48 21.54 -3.54
C LEU A 508 3.58 20.40 -3.06
N PHE A 509 3.77 19.94 -1.82
CA PHE A 509 2.89 18.96 -1.19
C PHE A 509 2.01 19.61 -0.09
N PRO A 510 1.17 20.62 -0.40
CA PRO A 510 0.18 21.12 0.53
C PRO A 510 -0.96 20.11 0.70
N ARG A 511 -1.68 20.22 1.81
CA ARG A 511 -2.87 19.38 2.02
C ARG A 511 -3.96 19.69 0.98
N HIS A 512 -4.17 20.97 0.68
CA HIS A 512 -5.18 21.44 -0.27
C HIS A 512 -4.62 22.48 -1.22
N PHE A 513 -5.24 22.60 -2.39
CA PHE A 513 -4.98 23.65 -3.38
C PHE A 513 -6.23 24.48 -3.62
N ASN A 514 -6.05 25.76 -3.92
CA ASN A 514 -7.13 26.63 -4.33
C ASN A 514 -7.60 26.23 -5.73
N TYR A 515 -8.89 25.98 -5.91
CA TYR A 515 -9.42 25.45 -7.17
C TYR A 515 -9.23 26.39 -8.38
N ASP A 516 -9.27 27.71 -8.15
CA ASP A 516 -9.25 28.74 -9.19
C ASP A 516 -7.81 29.03 -9.65
N THR A 517 -6.93 29.25 -8.68
CA THR A 517 -5.54 29.66 -8.93
C THR A 517 -4.57 28.48 -9.04
N GLY A 518 -4.94 27.30 -8.54
CA GLY A 518 -4.03 26.17 -8.33
C GLY A 518 -2.96 26.44 -7.26
N ALA A 519 -3.04 27.55 -6.52
CA ALA A 519 -2.06 27.88 -5.50
C ALA A 519 -2.21 26.97 -4.28
N PRO A 520 -1.10 26.59 -3.61
CA PRO A 520 -1.16 25.86 -2.35
C PRO A 520 -1.94 26.68 -1.32
N LEU A 521 -2.96 26.09 -0.68
CA LEU A 521 -3.67 26.76 0.41
C LEU A 521 -2.80 26.74 1.67
N PRO A 522 -2.86 27.81 2.49
CA PRO A 522 -2.19 27.80 3.78
C PRO A 522 -2.72 26.62 4.60
N GLY A 523 -1.86 26.01 5.38
CA GLY A 523 -2.23 24.86 6.18
C GLY A 523 -1.14 24.55 7.17
N VAL A 524 -1.51 23.72 8.14
CA VAL A 524 -0.66 23.35 9.27
C VAL A 524 0.60 22.64 8.79
N CYS A 525 0.44 21.82 7.75
CA CYS A 525 1.54 21.10 7.14
C CYS A 525 2.31 21.90 6.08
N LYS A 526 1.88 23.14 5.76
CA LYS A 526 2.45 23.94 4.65
C LYS A 526 2.60 23.05 3.41
N ASN A 527 3.81 22.90 2.86
CA ASN A 527 4.11 22.07 1.69
C ASN A 527 4.68 20.67 2.04
N ALA A 528 4.49 20.19 3.26
CA ALA A 528 5.05 18.93 3.77
C ALA A 528 3.96 17.93 4.20
N SER A 529 2.81 17.93 3.53
CA SER A 529 1.71 16.98 3.77
C SER A 529 2.09 15.58 3.30
N ALA A 530 2.18 14.63 4.23
CA ALA A 530 2.42 13.23 3.91
C ALA A 530 1.27 12.60 3.12
N VAL A 531 0.01 13.01 3.35
CA VAL A 531 -1.13 12.48 2.58
C VAL A 531 -1.00 12.88 1.12
N THR A 532 -0.62 14.13 0.85
CA THR A 532 -0.43 14.62 -0.52
C THR A 532 0.78 13.98 -1.19
N ALA A 533 1.88 13.82 -0.46
CA ALA A 533 3.05 13.09 -0.96
C ALA A 533 2.70 11.62 -1.30
N ALA A 534 1.93 10.95 -0.44
CA ALA A 534 1.47 9.58 -0.69
C ALA A 534 0.52 9.51 -1.89
N ALA A 535 -0.46 10.42 -1.98
CA ALA A 535 -1.37 10.50 -3.12
C ALA A 535 -0.60 10.74 -4.43
N PHE A 536 0.37 11.65 -4.43
CA PHE A 536 1.25 11.91 -5.58
C PHE A 536 2.02 10.65 -6.00
N VAL A 537 2.65 9.95 -5.04
CA VAL A 537 3.35 8.69 -5.32
C VAL A 537 2.39 7.68 -5.96
N ASN A 538 1.18 7.54 -5.41
CA ASN A 538 0.16 6.62 -5.92
C ASN A 538 -0.42 7.03 -7.29
N LEU A 539 -0.37 8.31 -7.65
CA LEU A 539 -0.75 8.83 -8.98
C LEU A 539 0.37 8.60 -10.01
N VAL A 540 1.64 8.73 -9.61
CA VAL A 540 2.79 8.56 -10.51
C VAL A 540 3.02 7.08 -10.83
N PHE A 541 2.86 6.19 -9.84
CA PHE A 541 3.00 4.76 -10.08
C PHE A 541 1.78 4.22 -10.81
N GLN A 542 1.99 3.77 -12.05
CA GLN A 542 1.00 2.96 -12.74
C GLN A 542 0.80 1.65 -12.01
N ASP A 543 -0.46 1.27 -11.82
CA ASP A 543 -0.77 -0.02 -11.25
C ASP A 543 -0.26 -1.15 -12.15
N PRO A 544 0.45 -2.14 -11.60
CA PRO A 544 0.69 -3.37 -12.32
C PRO A 544 -0.66 -3.99 -12.66
N VAL A 545 -0.69 -4.78 -13.73
CA VAL A 545 -1.83 -5.66 -13.98
C VAL A 545 -1.95 -6.55 -12.74
N LEU A 546 -3.04 -6.39 -11.98
CA LEU A 546 -3.32 -7.16 -10.78
C LEU A 546 -3.64 -8.60 -11.21
N SER A 547 -2.59 -9.39 -11.46
CA SER A 547 -2.68 -10.80 -11.78
C SER A 547 -2.06 -11.60 -10.65
N PHE A 548 -2.89 -12.35 -9.94
CA PHE A 548 -2.40 -13.45 -9.13
C PHE A 548 -2.14 -14.61 -10.08
N GLU A 549 -0.88 -14.78 -10.48
CA GLU A 549 -0.48 -16.04 -11.06
C GLU A 549 -0.38 -17.03 -9.91
N SER A 550 -1.35 -17.95 -9.83
CA SER A 550 -1.24 -19.14 -8.99
C SER A 550 -0.06 -19.94 -9.54
N ALA A 551 1.15 -19.55 -9.14
CA ALA A 551 2.35 -20.28 -9.48
C ALA A 551 2.06 -21.71 -9.02
N PRO A 552 2.04 -22.70 -9.94
CA PRO A 552 1.73 -24.07 -9.56
C PRO A 552 2.64 -24.36 -8.39
N PRO A 553 2.11 -24.84 -7.24
CA PRO A 553 2.89 -24.97 -6.03
C PRO A 553 4.14 -25.77 -6.41
N LEU A 554 5.27 -25.07 -6.49
CA LEU A 554 6.55 -25.70 -6.72
C LEU A 554 6.78 -26.41 -5.42
N ASN A 555 6.27 -27.65 -5.33
CA ASN A 555 6.52 -28.52 -4.22
C ASN A 555 8.03 -28.44 -4.01
N THR A 556 8.46 -28.05 -2.83
CA THR A 556 9.89 -27.97 -2.52
C THR A 556 10.60 -29.28 -2.84
N THR A 557 9.86 -30.40 -2.83
CA THR A 557 10.30 -31.70 -3.35
C THR A 557 10.62 -31.67 -4.86
N TRP A 558 9.79 -31.05 -5.71
CA TRP A 558 10.08 -30.92 -7.15
C TRP A 558 11.26 -30.00 -7.44
N VAL A 559 11.37 -28.88 -6.74
CA VAL A 559 12.55 -28.00 -6.88
C VAL A 559 13.80 -28.75 -6.43
N LEU A 560 13.74 -29.47 -5.31
CA LEU A 560 14.84 -30.30 -4.84
C LEU A 560 15.16 -31.45 -5.82
N VAL A 561 14.15 -32.08 -6.42
CA VAL A 561 14.34 -33.10 -7.48
C VAL A 561 15.00 -32.49 -8.71
N ILE A 562 14.62 -31.28 -9.11
CA ILE A 562 15.25 -30.57 -10.25
C ILE A 562 16.71 -30.24 -9.92
N ILE A 563 16.98 -29.68 -8.73
CA ILE A 563 18.35 -29.38 -8.27
C ILE A 563 19.19 -30.67 -8.21
N VAL A 564 18.65 -31.76 -7.66
CA VAL A 564 19.32 -33.06 -7.61
C VAL A 564 19.55 -33.63 -9.01
N ALA A 565 18.57 -33.54 -9.91
CA ALA A 565 18.71 -33.98 -11.29
C ALA A 565 19.79 -33.18 -12.03
N GLU A 566 19.82 -31.86 -11.85
CA GLU A 566 20.83 -30.97 -12.43
C GLU A 566 22.23 -31.28 -11.89
N LEU A 567 22.36 -31.50 -10.57
CA LEU A 567 23.60 -31.96 -9.94
C LEU A 567 24.06 -33.31 -10.48
N VAL A 568 23.15 -34.27 -10.68
CA VAL A 568 23.47 -35.59 -11.27
C VAL A 568 23.95 -35.45 -12.72
N VAL A 569 23.31 -34.59 -13.52
CA VAL A 569 23.73 -34.33 -14.90
C VAL A 569 25.10 -33.66 -14.93
N ALA A 570 25.31 -32.61 -14.13
CA ALA A 570 26.59 -31.92 -14.01
C ALA A 570 27.71 -32.87 -13.56
N PHE A 571 27.45 -33.72 -12.57
CA PHE A 571 28.38 -34.73 -12.09
C PHE A 571 28.70 -35.78 -13.16
N SER A 572 27.69 -36.25 -13.89
CA SER A 572 27.85 -37.21 -14.99
C SER A 572 28.73 -36.67 -16.11
N ILE A 573 28.53 -35.40 -16.49
CA ILE A 573 29.38 -34.69 -17.47
C ILE A 573 30.80 -34.57 -16.93
N GLY A 574 30.97 -34.23 -15.64
CA GLY A 574 32.27 -34.17 -14.97
C GLY A 574 33.03 -35.50 -15.01
N ILE A 575 32.34 -36.62 -14.75
CA ILE A 575 32.92 -37.97 -14.87
C ILE A 575 33.31 -38.26 -16.31
N MET A 576 32.42 -38.00 -17.29
CA MET A 576 32.73 -38.24 -18.70
C MET A 576 33.97 -37.48 -19.16
N CYS A 577 34.08 -36.20 -18.82
CA CYS A 577 35.23 -35.37 -19.13
C CYS A 577 36.52 -35.92 -18.48
N THR A 578 36.42 -36.42 -17.25
CA THR A 578 37.55 -37.02 -16.53
C THR A 578 38.00 -38.31 -17.18
N VAL A 579 37.07 -39.23 -17.48
CA VAL A 579 37.35 -40.50 -18.17
C VAL A 579 37.94 -40.24 -19.55
N PHE A 580 37.38 -39.30 -20.32
CA PHE A 580 37.92 -38.91 -21.62
C PHE A 580 39.36 -38.38 -21.50
N SER A 581 39.62 -37.50 -20.53
CA SER A 581 40.96 -36.96 -20.27
C SER A 581 41.97 -38.07 -19.92
N VAL A 582 41.60 -39.01 -19.04
CA VAL A 582 42.45 -40.15 -18.67
C VAL A 582 42.71 -41.05 -19.88
N ASN A 583 41.70 -41.30 -20.71
CA ASN A 583 41.85 -42.16 -21.88
C ASN A 583 42.75 -41.52 -22.95
N LEU A 584 42.64 -40.20 -23.13
CA LEU A 584 43.51 -39.42 -24.01
C LEU A 584 44.96 -39.43 -23.50
N PHE A 585 45.17 -39.28 -22.19
CA PHE A 585 46.50 -39.41 -21.58
C PHE A 585 47.09 -40.82 -21.77
N LYS A 586 46.29 -41.88 -21.60
CA LYS A 586 46.74 -43.26 -21.86
C LYS A 586 47.15 -43.45 -23.31
N LYS A 587 46.37 -42.93 -24.26
CA LYS A 587 46.67 -43.01 -25.69
C LYS A 587 47.96 -42.26 -26.04
N LEU A 588 48.12 -41.03 -25.55
CA LEU A 588 49.34 -40.25 -25.73
C LEU A 588 50.58 -40.93 -25.11
N ARG A 589 50.42 -41.63 -23.97
CA ARG A 589 51.51 -42.39 -23.34
C ARG A 589 51.90 -43.63 -24.16
N LYS A 590 50.91 -44.27 -24.80
CA LYS A 590 51.12 -45.41 -25.69
C LYS A 590 51.81 -45.00 -27.00
N ASP A 591 51.39 -43.90 -27.61
CA ASP A 591 52.04 -43.38 -28.83
C ASP A 591 53.48 -42.93 -28.55
N LYS A 592 53.77 -42.41 -27.34
CA LYS A 592 55.15 -42.09 -26.90
C LYS A 592 56.03 -43.32 -26.68
N THR A 593 55.45 -44.48 -26.36
CA THR A 593 56.22 -45.72 -26.17
C THR A 593 56.46 -46.44 -27.49
N GLU A 594 55.51 -46.41 -28.43
CA GLU A 594 55.70 -46.95 -29.78
C GLU A 594 56.68 -46.09 -30.62
N HIS A 595 56.68 -44.76 -30.48
CA HIS A 595 57.68 -43.91 -31.16
C HIS A 595 59.05 -43.83 -30.46
N ALA A 596 59.16 -44.19 -29.18
CA ALA A 596 60.47 -44.29 -28.52
C ALA A 596 61.25 -45.55 -28.95
N GLU A 597 60.57 -46.60 -29.40
CA GLU A 597 61.23 -47.79 -29.97
C GLU A 597 61.63 -47.57 -31.44
N ASP A 598 60.88 -46.79 -32.23
CA ASP A 598 61.27 -46.46 -33.61
C ASP A 598 62.29 -45.31 -33.72
N SER A 599 62.34 -44.37 -32.76
CA SER A 599 63.34 -43.28 -32.79
C SER A 599 64.73 -43.68 -32.28
N MET A 600 64.91 -44.91 -31.78
CA MET A 600 66.24 -45.42 -31.41
C MET A 600 67.01 -46.00 -32.61
N PHE A 601 66.35 -46.24 -33.75
CA PHE A 601 66.99 -46.81 -34.94
C PHE A 601 67.32 -45.81 -36.08
N ASP A 602 66.87 -44.55 -36.00
CA ASP A 602 67.13 -43.57 -37.07
C ASP A 602 68.20 -42.51 -36.75
N ASN A 603 68.98 -42.67 -35.68
CA ASN A 603 70.09 -41.76 -35.36
C ASN A 603 71.46 -42.18 -35.96
N ILE A 604 71.44 -42.80 -37.15
CA ILE A 604 72.62 -42.92 -38.02
C ILE A 604 72.20 -42.60 -39.47
N ARG A 605 71.94 -41.33 -39.79
CA ARG A 605 72.37 -40.74 -41.06
C ARG A 605 72.15 -39.23 -41.13
N ASN A 606 73.20 -38.59 -41.62
CA ASN A 606 73.23 -37.31 -42.32
C ASN A 606 73.45 -36.06 -41.45
N ASP A 607 74.72 -35.82 -41.19
CA ASP A 607 75.37 -34.58 -41.61
C ASP A 607 74.99 -34.17 -43.04
N GLN A 608 75.02 -32.85 -43.27
CA GLN A 608 74.85 -32.11 -44.53
C GLN A 608 73.42 -31.74 -44.96
N LEU A 609 73.02 -30.50 -44.67
CA LEU A 609 72.96 -29.45 -45.70
C LEU A 609 72.62 -28.09 -45.08
N GLU A 610 73.63 -27.21 -45.10
CA GLU A 610 73.42 -25.77 -45.23
C GLU A 610 72.59 -25.47 -46.49
N GLN A 611 71.78 -24.41 -46.43
CA GLN A 611 71.59 -23.36 -47.44
C GLN A 611 70.11 -22.99 -47.66
N LEU A 612 69.90 -21.66 -47.72
CA LEU A 612 68.68 -20.90 -48.05
C LEU A 612 67.73 -20.73 -46.84
N GLY A 613 67.77 -19.66 -46.04
CA GLY A 613 67.97 -18.25 -46.38
C GLY A 613 66.63 -17.63 -46.79
N LEU A 614 65.98 -16.92 -45.85
CA LEU A 614 65.03 -15.77 -45.98
C LEU A 614 64.25 -15.62 -44.65
N VAL A 615 64.61 -14.67 -43.75
CA VAL A 615 64.01 -13.31 -43.56
C VAL A 615 62.49 -13.37 -43.28
N GLY A 616 61.92 -12.87 -42.17
CA GLY A 616 62.42 -12.08 -41.05
C GLY A 616 61.28 -11.66 -40.10
N TRP A 617 61.63 -10.82 -39.12
CA TRP A 617 60.80 -10.00 -38.21
C TRP A 617 60.07 -10.67 -37.04
N GLU A 618 59.93 -10.08 -35.86
CA GLU A 618 60.72 -9.19 -34.99
C GLU A 618 59.89 -9.00 -33.70
N GLY A 619 60.57 -8.85 -32.55
CA GLY A 619 59.99 -8.37 -31.28
C GLY A 619 59.38 -9.47 -30.42
N GLY A 620 59.80 -9.72 -29.18
CA GLY A 620 60.44 -8.84 -28.20
C GLY A 620 59.66 -8.97 -26.88
N LEU A 621 60.36 -8.79 -25.76
CA LEU A 621 59.96 -9.03 -24.34
C LEU A 621 60.30 -10.45 -23.88
N GLY A 622 61.13 -10.66 -22.86
CA GLY A 622 61.61 -9.75 -21.82
C GLY A 622 61.78 -10.59 -20.56
N GLU A 623 62.98 -10.56 -20.01
CA GLU A 623 63.49 -11.42 -18.95
C GLU A 623 62.73 -11.35 -17.62
N GLY A 624 62.77 -12.45 -16.87
CA GLY A 624 62.39 -12.52 -15.47
C GLY A 624 62.69 -13.90 -14.90
N GLY A 625 63.96 -14.14 -14.54
CA GLY A 625 64.39 -15.41 -13.97
C GLY A 625 63.89 -15.65 -12.55
N ILE A 626 63.97 -16.91 -12.10
CA ILE A 626 64.19 -17.34 -10.71
C ILE A 626 64.72 -18.78 -10.74
N LYS A 627 65.63 -19.05 -9.81
CA LYS A 627 66.54 -20.18 -9.65
C LYS A 627 65.87 -21.49 -9.21
N ASP A 628 66.62 -22.55 -9.46
CA ASP A 628 66.49 -23.94 -9.00
C ASP A 628 66.12 -24.11 -7.51
N GLY A 629 65.41 -25.20 -7.22
CA GLY A 629 65.17 -25.64 -5.84
C GLY A 629 64.37 -26.94 -5.70
N SER A 630 65.12 -28.04 -5.62
CA SER A 630 64.87 -29.30 -4.88
C SER A 630 63.73 -30.25 -5.28
N ASP A 631 64.19 -31.45 -5.64
CA ASP A 631 63.48 -32.72 -5.67
C ASP A 631 62.73 -33.03 -4.37
N THR A 632 61.50 -33.54 -4.50
CA THR A 632 60.86 -34.40 -3.50
C THR A 632 60.10 -35.50 -4.24
N GLU A 633 60.66 -36.70 -4.21
CA GLU A 633 59.99 -37.94 -4.61
C GLU A 633 58.77 -38.17 -3.72
N ALA A 634 57.58 -38.20 -4.32
CA ALA A 634 56.36 -38.64 -3.67
C ALA A 634 56.03 -40.08 -4.11
N ASN A 635 55.87 -40.92 -3.09
CA ASN A 635 55.67 -42.36 -3.09
C ASN A 635 54.41 -42.79 -3.88
N GLU A 636 54.51 -43.79 -4.76
CA GLU A 636 53.42 -44.29 -5.62
C GLU A 636 52.36 -45.16 -4.89
N ASP A 637 52.48 -45.37 -3.57
CA ASP A 637 51.60 -46.28 -2.83
C ASP A 637 50.24 -45.70 -2.38
N GLU A 638 49.98 -44.40 -2.56
CA GLU A 638 48.73 -43.76 -2.08
C GLU A 638 47.56 -43.80 -3.08
N ILE A 639 47.81 -44.15 -4.35
CA ILE A 639 46.78 -44.14 -5.40
C ILE A 639 45.86 -45.39 -5.32
N GLY A 640 46.33 -46.48 -4.71
CA GLY A 640 45.55 -47.72 -4.57
C GLY A 640 44.35 -47.62 -3.62
N SER A 641 44.41 -46.76 -2.60
CA SER A 641 43.35 -46.65 -1.58
C SER A 641 42.11 -45.89 -2.07
N SER A 642 42.32 -44.89 -2.95
CA SER A 642 41.25 -44.04 -3.48
C SER A 642 40.29 -44.80 -4.42
N TRP A 643 40.79 -45.81 -5.15
CA TRP A 643 39.96 -46.67 -6.01
C TRP A 643 39.05 -47.63 -5.24
N SER A 644 39.41 -47.99 -4.01
CA SER A 644 38.58 -48.80 -3.12
C SER A 644 37.39 -47.98 -2.58
N ALA A 645 37.64 -46.73 -2.18
CA ALA A 645 36.61 -45.82 -1.68
C ALA A 645 35.57 -45.47 -2.75
N ILE A 646 35.99 -45.22 -4.00
CA ILE A 646 35.10 -44.93 -5.13
C ILE A 646 34.23 -46.15 -5.47
N LYS A 647 34.80 -47.37 -5.46
CA LYS A 647 34.02 -48.61 -5.68
C LYS A 647 33.02 -48.86 -4.57
N SER A 648 33.34 -48.51 -3.32
CA SER A 648 32.42 -48.66 -2.19
C SER A 648 31.28 -47.65 -2.24
N PHE A 649 31.54 -46.42 -2.70
CA PHE A 649 30.52 -45.37 -2.82
C PHE A 649 29.52 -45.65 -3.96
N VAL A 650 29.99 -46.13 -5.11
CA VAL A 650 29.14 -46.53 -6.24
C VAL A 650 28.23 -47.72 -5.90
N LYS A 651 28.65 -48.58 -4.95
CA LYS A 651 27.86 -49.74 -4.49
C LYS A 651 26.77 -49.39 -3.46
N VAL A 652 26.79 -48.17 -2.93
CA VAL A 652 25.77 -47.66 -1.97
C VAL A 652 24.68 -46.85 -2.69
N LEU A 653 24.99 -46.35 -3.90
CA LEU A 653 24.06 -45.58 -4.75
C LEU A 653 23.22 -46.44 -5.71
N TRP A 654 23.46 -47.74 -5.76
CA TRP A 654 22.73 -48.74 -6.55
C TRP A 654 22.10 -49.75 -5.59
#